data_AF-A0AB34KKY7-F1
#
_entry.id   AF-A0AB34KKY7-F1
#
_cell.length_a   1.000
_cell.length_b   1.000
_cell.length_c   1.000
_cell.angle_alpha   90.00
_cell.angle_beta   90.00
_cell.angle_gamma   90.00
#
_symmetry.space_group_name_H-M   'P 1'
#
loop_
_entity.id
_entity.type
_entity.pdbx_description
1 polymer ?
#
loop_
_entity_poly.entity_id
_entity_poly.type
_entity_poly.pdbx_seq_one_letter_code
_entity_poly.pdbx_strand_id
1 'polypeptide(L)'
;MVGYKRKANEITQDDLESIGPMQVPPYDVSKEPPATSVVTSEEYCKLKSGTAKICSWITDLLKQSKFQNSSTARVLEMTEERLLETNAEEIMVSISGNMGSGKSSTINSIYSQGMLARSDKSGSSVTLVPCIYCGPLPDQRRKFLVEVCFYSREERERFFEAELAAFYRADSQPEDADEGEAGSRRAITASEDIDTRDTVTDMLYSLFLEHRECSSKRAVREFLRQAKSEDDPAILSQLNKWADKLIRRFAEDEDTVVLEASTSQEMLKNLETYSTEMTDDDSRRALSLWPLVHLIKIHFDSPLSKMGVSILDAPGTSDNHIRRETALQLRRECSHSAVVVSSARANSDSAVSKEVKAVRGKGQGRIIVIVTGSDEIDAETLVGGTSADRQEVAELQASATRLQNEANALMLQMSNVFDPAERFELYGRKMNLDTRLIKAQNAERAARIAMRSANTKAKLGEKLVDVNDCQEEIPVISISNTDYQKHRAGFNTLQAPPTLSVEQTNIPALRQHFAQFPNSARMSEIQHLFQTLLPSVIKRAELLAASNADDRKADIEAHVERATKRYEPCIEKILGRVKDYMDLDLLKRVRDLEEDWSNDAEDLCDKWSNTYKAGPMLNLMNRNGLRRGSKKSTPVILSGELLHLASGSISAAMAIARTPIYKEVREIVRDMKGIVKDMVHAINNDTSATIVDVQPFLDYVKSERRVLVGIITNLMKDFMKGMDLINAKATTEVEDAYLVKQMLPVYAKVRKIKGGKNGILPKPAMGYAKERHIVFKNEVIASSGVWFGSCSAMEEDLKLLLSKSKADLTREIGNIFEGFRTSFDGGWEATEIDEESQKELQAMLKTVLDDVSTFIEKELNPAWEALASNARYSANSELDISV
;
A
#
# COMPACT_ATOMS: atom_id res chain seq x y z
N MET A 1 -17.58 18.48 -7.78
CA MET A 1 -16.77 18.61 -9.02
C MET A 1 -17.16 19.87 -9.82
N VAL A 2 -16.86 21.07 -9.32
CA VAL A 2 -16.90 22.30 -10.13
C VAL A 2 -15.60 23.04 -9.82
N GLY A 3 -14.67 23.00 -10.75
CA GLY A 3 -13.33 23.57 -10.59
C GLY A 3 -12.61 23.52 -11.94
N TYR A 4 -12.73 24.62 -12.68
CA TYR A 4 -11.97 25.00 -13.88
C TYR A 4 -11.56 23.88 -14.84
N LYS A 5 -12.49 23.47 -15.70
CA LYS A 5 -12.12 23.00 -17.04
C LYS A 5 -11.60 24.19 -17.82
N ARG A 6 -10.30 24.48 -17.78
CA ARG A 6 -9.67 25.08 -18.95
C ARG A 6 -9.67 24.01 -20.04
N LYS A 7 -10.70 24.04 -20.89
CA LYS A 7 -10.71 23.27 -22.13
C LYS A 7 -9.48 23.70 -22.95
N ALA A 8 -8.98 22.84 -23.84
CA ALA A 8 -8.01 23.26 -24.85
C ALA A 8 -8.47 24.52 -25.63
N ASN A 9 -9.79 24.77 -25.65
CA ASN A 9 -10.50 25.89 -26.26
C ASN A 9 -10.25 27.29 -25.64
N GLU A 10 -9.28 27.49 -24.77
CA GLU A 10 -8.91 28.82 -24.23
C GLU A 10 -7.59 29.37 -24.78
N ILE A 11 -7.02 28.80 -25.85
CA ILE A 11 -5.99 29.51 -26.61
C ILE A 11 -6.71 30.48 -27.55
N THR A 12 -6.84 31.73 -27.12
CA THR A 12 -7.40 32.79 -27.95
C THR A 12 -6.40 33.16 -29.05
N GLN A 13 -6.88 33.82 -30.11
CA GLN A 13 -5.98 34.37 -31.13
C GLN A 13 -4.94 35.33 -30.50
N ASP A 14 -5.32 36.04 -29.44
CA ASP A 14 -4.43 36.89 -28.64
C ASP A 14 -3.30 36.10 -27.94
N ASP A 15 -3.56 34.87 -27.48
CA ASP A 15 -2.54 34.00 -26.86
C ASP A 15 -1.50 33.49 -27.89
N LEU A 16 -1.92 33.32 -29.15
CA LEU A 16 -1.02 33.03 -30.26
C LEU A 16 -0.18 34.25 -30.65
N GLU A 17 -0.70 35.47 -30.45
CA GLU A 17 -0.04 36.74 -30.80
C GLU A 17 0.91 37.27 -29.71
N SER A 18 0.75 36.87 -28.44
CA SER A 18 1.61 37.29 -27.32
C SER A 18 3.02 36.65 -27.34
N ILE A 19 4.08 37.46 -27.39
CA ILE A 19 5.47 36.99 -27.31
C ILE A 19 5.87 36.90 -25.82
N GLY A 20 5.75 35.70 -25.26
CA GLY A 20 6.23 35.41 -23.89
C GLY A 20 7.77 35.51 -23.77
N PRO A 21 8.31 35.43 -22.53
CA PRO A 21 9.75 35.49 -22.33
C PRO A 21 10.48 34.34 -23.04
N MET A 22 11.65 34.62 -23.61
CA MET A 22 12.47 33.64 -24.33
C MET A 22 12.96 32.49 -23.42
N GLN A 23 13.13 32.78 -22.14
CA GLN A 23 13.47 31.81 -21.09
C GLN A 23 12.34 31.77 -20.06
N VAL A 24 11.77 30.59 -19.85
CA VAL A 24 10.78 30.34 -18.80
C VAL A 24 11.51 29.77 -17.58
N PRO A 25 11.32 30.34 -16.37
CA PRO A 25 11.95 29.83 -15.16
C PRO A 25 11.37 28.46 -14.75
N PRO A 26 12.09 27.70 -13.91
CA PRO A 26 11.57 26.49 -13.28
C PRO A 26 10.18 26.68 -12.67
N TYR A 27 9.25 25.77 -12.98
CA TYR A 27 7.91 25.77 -12.41
C TYR A 27 7.97 25.58 -10.90
N ASP A 28 7.29 26.43 -10.13
CA ASP A 28 7.23 26.36 -8.67
C ASP A 28 5.94 25.69 -8.19
N VAL A 29 6.10 24.51 -7.59
CA VAL A 29 4.98 23.66 -7.11
C VAL A 29 4.24 24.30 -5.95
N SER A 30 4.87 25.18 -5.16
CA SER A 30 4.20 25.87 -4.06
C SER A 30 3.14 26.87 -4.53
N LYS A 31 3.13 27.21 -5.82
CA LYS A 31 2.11 28.07 -6.44
C LYS A 31 0.90 27.30 -6.94
N GLU A 32 0.92 25.96 -6.87
CA GLU A 32 -0.25 25.16 -7.17
C GLU A 32 -1.40 25.48 -6.22
N PRO A 33 -2.66 25.37 -6.68
CA PRO A 33 -3.80 25.54 -5.80
C PRO A 33 -3.70 24.54 -4.63
N PRO A 34 -4.09 24.96 -3.40
CA PRO A 34 -4.02 24.09 -2.24
C PRO A 34 -4.81 22.80 -2.50
N ALA A 35 -4.31 21.70 -1.95
CA ALA A 35 -4.97 20.42 -2.17
C ALA A 35 -6.35 20.39 -1.53
N THR A 36 -7.28 19.66 -2.15
CA THR A 36 -8.59 19.40 -1.53
C THR A 36 -8.43 18.34 -0.44
N SER A 37 -7.79 18.71 0.67
CA SER A 37 -7.54 17.85 1.82
C SER A 37 -8.13 18.46 3.08
N VAL A 38 -8.80 17.61 3.87
CA VAL A 38 -9.38 17.96 5.17
C VAL A 38 -8.29 18.47 6.12
N VAL A 39 -7.12 17.84 6.08
CA VAL A 39 -6.01 18.13 7.01
C VAL A 39 -5.46 19.54 6.81
N THR A 40 -5.62 20.12 5.62
CA THR A 40 -5.17 21.48 5.30
C THR A 40 -6.23 22.55 5.53
N SER A 41 -7.44 22.18 5.95
CA SER A 41 -8.51 23.13 6.21
C SER A 41 -8.26 23.89 7.52
N GLU A 42 -8.68 25.15 7.57
CA GLU A 42 -8.54 25.99 8.77
C GLU A 42 -9.36 25.40 9.93
N GLU A 43 -10.54 24.87 9.62
CA GLU A 43 -11.45 24.26 10.58
C GLU A 43 -10.84 23.01 11.23
N TYR A 44 -10.23 22.12 10.44
CA TYR A 44 -9.56 20.93 10.96
C TYR A 44 -8.40 21.30 11.89
N CYS A 45 -7.57 22.26 11.48
CA CYS A 45 -6.47 22.77 12.30
C CYS A 45 -6.97 23.40 13.62
N LYS A 46 -8.07 24.16 13.57
CA LYS A 46 -8.72 24.72 14.77
C LYS A 46 -9.22 23.63 15.71
N LEU A 47 -9.86 22.58 15.19
CA LEU A 47 -10.34 21.47 16.02
C LEU A 47 -9.18 20.71 16.69
N LYS A 48 -8.11 20.38 15.96
CA LYS A 48 -6.93 19.70 16.52
C LYS A 48 -6.17 20.55 17.53
N SER A 49 -5.89 21.81 17.22
CA SER A 49 -5.20 22.71 18.15
C SER A 49 -6.07 23.05 19.38
N GLY A 50 -7.38 23.19 19.19
CA GLY A 50 -8.34 23.43 20.27
C GLY A 50 -8.46 22.27 21.23
N THR A 51 -8.51 21.03 20.72
CA THR A 51 -8.51 19.82 21.57
C THR A 51 -7.20 19.66 22.34
N ALA A 52 -6.04 19.92 21.71
CA ALA A 52 -4.75 19.94 22.39
C ALA A 52 -4.69 21.01 23.50
N LYS A 53 -5.29 22.18 23.28
CA LYS A 53 -5.38 23.25 24.28
C LYS A 53 -6.27 22.88 25.47
N ILE A 54 -7.39 22.21 25.23
CA ILE A 54 -8.25 21.67 26.31
C ILE A 54 -7.48 20.62 27.11
N CYS A 55 -6.74 19.75 26.43
CA CYS A 55 -5.86 18.78 27.06
C CYS A 55 -4.85 19.47 27.99
N SER A 56 -4.14 20.51 27.53
CA SER A 56 -3.19 21.22 28.40
C SER A 56 -3.87 21.87 29.60
N TRP A 57 -5.03 22.51 29.42
CA TRP A 57 -5.76 23.13 30.53
C TRP A 57 -6.13 22.15 31.65
N ILE A 58 -6.62 20.96 31.29
CA ILE A 58 -7.00 19.92 32.27
C ILE A 58 -5.73 19.28 32.88
N THR A 59 -4.77 18.89 32.04
CA THR A 59 -3.57 18.16 32.50
C THR A 59 -2.63 19.03 33.34
N ASP A 60 -2.44 20.31 32.99
CA ASP A 60 -1.60 21.24 33.75
C ASP A 60 -2.18 21.48 35.14
N LEU A 61 -3.50 21.64 35.25
CA LEU A 61 -4.19 21.80 36.54
C LEU A 61 -4.00 20.55 37.42
N LEU A 62 -4.22 19.35 36.86
CA LEU A 62 -4.08 18.09 37.59
C LEU A 62 -2.64 17.83 38.03
N LYS A 63 -1.65 18.17 37.19
CA LYS A 63 -0.21 18.03 37.52
C LYS A 63 0.25 19.01 38.61
N GLN A 64 -0.32 20.21 38.64
CA GLN A 64 0.03 21.26 39.61
C GLN A 64 -0.73 21.14 40.94
N SER A 65 -1.79 20.32 40.98
CA SER A 65 -2.57 20.04 42.17
C SER A 65 -1.72 19.43 43.28
N LYS A 66 -1.93 19.90 44.52
CA LYS A 66 -1.40 19.28 45.74
C LYS A 66 -2.13 17.99 46.11
N PHE A 67 -3.35 17.81 45.60
CA PHE A 67 -4.16 16.62 45.78
C PHE A 67 -3.94 15.67 44.61
N GLN A 68 -3.33 14.50 44.89
CA GLN A 68 -3.13 13.42 43.93
C GLN A 68 -3.64 12.10 44.52
N ASN A 69 -4.50 11.43 43.78
CA ASN A 69 -5.01 10.09 44.05
C ASN A 69 -5.21 9.29 42.73
N SER A 70 -5.64 8.04 42.88
CA SER A 70 -6.00 7.13 41.77
C SER A 70 -6.92 7.80 40.73
N SER A 71 -7.92 8.57 41.18
CA SER A 71 -8.88 9.26 40.32
C SER A 71 -8.25 10.37 39.51
N THR A 72 -7.45 11.25 40.13
CA THR A 72 -6.75 12.33 39.42
C THR A 72 -5.73 11.81 38.42
N ALA A 73 -4.99 10.74 38.76
CA ALA A 73 -4.05 10.10 37.85
C ALA A 73 -4.77 9.49 36.62
N ARG A 74 -5.94 8.89 36.83
CA ARG A 74 -6.75 8.32 35.74
C ARG A 74 -7.34 9.39 34.82
N VAL A 75 -7.82 10.53 35.36
CA VAL A 75 -8.28 11.64 34.51
C VAL A 75 -7.12 12.21 33.70
N LEU A 76 -5.94 12.32 34.30
CA LEU A 76 -4.73 12.77 33.61
C LEU A 76 -4.37 11.83 32.44
N GLU A 77 -4.19 10.54 32.72
CA GLU A 77 -3.88 9.49 31.74
C GLU A 77 -4.92 9.46 30.61
N MET A 78 -6.20 9.38 30.95
CA MET A 78 -7.29 9.34 29.97
C MET A 78 -7.35 10.61 29.10
N THR A 79 -7.03 11.78 29.66
CA THR A 79 -7.02 13.05 28.92
C THR A 79 -5.88 13.06 27.91
N GLU A 80 -4.68 12.64 28.31
CA GLU A 80 -3.51 12.54 27.43
C GLU A 80 -3.74 11.50 26.33
N GLU A 81 -4.14 10.27 26.69
CA GLU A 81 -4.42 9.20 25.73
C GLU A 81 -5.50 9.59 24.72
N ARG A 82 -6.66 10.11 25.18
CA ARG A 82 -7.81 10.32 24.28
C ARG A 82 -7.75 11.60 23.46
N LEU A 83 -7.04 12.64 23.93
CA LEU A 83 -6.98 13.93 23.24
C LEU A 83 -5.68 14.17 22.48
N LEU A 84 -4.57 13.52 22.86
CA LEU A 84 -3.28 13.64 22.17
C LEU A 84 -3.00 12.43 21.27
N GLU A 85 -3.26 11.21 21.76
CA GLU A 85 -3.01 9.99 20.99
C GLU A 85 -4.19 9.64 20.10
N THR A 86 -4.16 10.16 18.87
CA THR A 86 -5.08 9.72 17.82
C THR A 86 -4.34 8.78 16.87
N ASN A 87 -4.66 7.49 16.94
CA ASN A 87 -4.20 6.46 16.01
C ASN A 87 -4.79 6.71 14.63
N ALA A 88 -4.23 7.66 13.91
CA ALA A 88 -4.61 7.94 12.55
C ALA A 88 -4.15 6.81 11.62
N GLU A 89 -5.07 6.30 10.80
CA GLU A 89 -4.72 5.36 9.73
C GLU A 89 -3.73 6.04 8.77
N GLU A 90 -2.51 5.49 8.67
CA GLU A 90 -1.52 5.96 7.70
C GLU A 90 -2.00 5.57 6.31
N ILE A 91 -2.07 6.55 5.40
CA ILE A 91 -2.44 6.28 4.02
C ILE A 91 -1.20 5.88 3.24
N MET A 92 -1.03 4.58 3.04
CA MET A 92 0.03 4.02 2.22
C MET A 92 -0.50 3.58 0.85
N VAL A 93 0.05 4.17 -0.21
CA VAL A 93 -0.32 3.89 -1.61
C VAL A 93 0.76 3.02 -2.25
N SER A 94 0.41 1.79 -2.64
CA SER A 94 1.34 0.95 -3.41
C SER A 94 1.34 1.33 -4.89
N ILE A 95 2.53 1.51 -5.49
CA ILE A 95 2.67 1.67 -6.94
C ILE A 95 3.01 0.32 -7.59
N SER A 96 2.18 -0.11 -8.53
CA SER A 96 2.32 -1.37 -9.27
C SER A 96 2.33 -1.15 -10.78
N GLY A 97 2.79 -2.14 -11.55
CA GLY A 97 2.82 -2.08 -13.00
C GLY A 97 4.06 -2.72 -13.62
N ASN A 98 3.95 -3.07 -14.91
CA ASN A 98 4.99 -3.75 -15.67
C ASN A 98 6.32 -2.96 -15.73
N MET A 99 7.42 -3.66 -16.00
CA MET A 99 8.70 -3.00 -16.26
C MET A 99 8.58 -2.00 -17.42
N GLY A 100 9.14 -0.81 -17.24
CA GLY A 100 9.04 0.28 -18.22
C GLY A 100 7.68 0.98 -18.29
N SER A 101 6.75 0.73 -17.36
CA SER A 101 5.46 1.44 -17.32
C SER A 101 5.54 2.87 -16.79
N GLY A 102 6.71 3.32 -16.30
CA GLY A 102 6.91 4.68 -15.82
C GLY A 102 6.70 4.91 -14.32
N LYS A 103 6.67 3.85 -13.48
CA LYS A 103 6.50 3.93 -12.01
C LYS A 103 7.40 4.97 -11.34
N SER A 104 8.72 4.82 -11.47
CA SER A 104 9.72 5.71 -10.84
C SER A 104 9.64 7.14 -11.37
N SER A 105 9.36 7.32 -12.66
CA SER A 105 9.14 8.64 -13.24
C SER A 105 7.89 9.33 -12.68
N THR A 106 6.82 8.57 -12.45
CA THR A 106 5.60 9.06 -11.81
C THR A 106 5.86 9.50 -10.36
N ILE A 107 6.64 8.74 -9.58
CA ILE A 107 7.03 9.11 -8.21
C ILE A 107 7.78 10.45 -8.20
N ASN A 108 8.78 10.59 -9.07
CA ASN A 108 9.58 11.81 -9.20
C ASN A 108 8.71 13.02 -9.56
N SER A 109 7.75 12.86 -10.48
CA SER A 109 6.82 13.92 -10.89
C SER A 109 5.80 14.27 -9.80
N ILE A 110 5.28 13.28 -9.06
CA ILE A 110 4.30 13.52 -8.00
C ILE A 110 4.93 14.32 -6.86
N TYR A 111 6.10 13.91 -6.35
CA TYR A 111 6.76 14.62 -5.25
C TYR A 111 7.46 15.90 -5.70
N SER A 112 7.91 15.99 -6.96
CA SER A 112 8.59 17.15 -7.53
C SER A 112 9.86 17.59 -6.79
N GLN A 113 10.52 16.70 -6.04
CA GLN A 113 11.74 17.00 -5.26
C GLN A 113 13.05 16.60 -5.98
N GLY A 114 13.00 16.50 -7.31
CA GLY A 114 14.10 15.99 -8.14
C GLY A 114 14.00 14.47 -8.33
N MET A 115 15.14 13.82 -8.52
CA MET A 115 15.19 12.37 -8.72
C MET A 115 15.24 11.66 -7.35
N LEU A 116 14.11 11.14 -6.91
CA LEU A 116 13.98 10.34 -5.68
C LEU A 116 14.08 8.84 -5.98
N ALA A 117 13.34 8.41 -7.00
CA ALA A 117 13.37 7.06 -7.55
C ALA A 117 14.26 7.05 -8.81
N ARG A 118 15.20 6.12 -8.92
CA ARG A 118 16.00 5.95 -10.14
C ARG A 118 15.07 5.56 -11.30
N SER A 119 15.21 6.22 -12.45
CA SER A 119 14.32 6.03 -13.60
C SER A 119 15.11 5.85 -14.90
N ASP A 120 15.93 4.79 -14.95
CA ASP A 120 16.73 4.47 -16.12
C ASP A 120 15.92 3.67 -17.15
N LYS A 121 16.05 4.00 -18.44
CA LYS A 121 15.40 3.30 -19.56
C LYS A 121 16.24 2.13 -20.11
N SER A 122 17.25 1.68 -19.38
CA SER A 122 18.24 0.68 -19.82
C SER A 122 17.70 -0.75 -19.96
N GLY A 123 16.45 -1.01 -19.53
CA GLY A 123 15.79 -2.31 -19.72
C GLY A 123 16.08 -3.35 -18.64
N SER A 124 16.87 -3.03 -17.62
CA SER A 124 17.00 -3.80 -16.37
C SER A 124 16.00 -3.33 -15.31
N SER A 125 15.71 -4.17 -14.30
CA SER A 125 14.90 -3.78 -13.15
C SER A 125 15.66 -2.71 -12.36
N VAL A 126 15.10 -1.49 -12.28
CA VAL A 126 15.78 -0.34 -11.65
C VAL A 126 15.55 -0.32 -10.13
N THR A 127 14.43 -0.86 -9.66
CA THR A 127 14.07 -0.92 -8.23
C THR A 127 14.37 -2.31 -7.72
N LEU A 128 15.43 -2.47 -6.92
CA LEU A 128 15.82 -3.78 -6.38
C LEU A 128 15.22 -4.09 -5.02
N VAL A 129 15.09 -3.06 -4.19
CA VAL A 129 14.62 -3.08 -2.81
C VAL A 129 13.34 -2.26 -2.71
N PRO A 130 12.33 -2.70 -1.94
CA PRO A 130 11.16 -1.87 -1.64
C PRO A 130 11.58 -0.54 -0.99
N CYS A 131 11.00 0.56 -1.47
CA CYS A 131 11.21 1.90 -0.93
C CYS A 131 9.87 2.52 -0.52
N ILE A 132 9.77 3.03 0.71
CA ILE A 132 8.63 3.85 1.15
C ILE A 132 9.08 5.30 1.23
N TYR A 133 8.33 6.20 0.59
CA TYR A 133 8.52 7.63 0.63
C TYR A 133 7.59 8.22 1.71
N CYS A 134 8.18 8.61 2.83
CA CYS A 134 7.51 8.98 4.08
C CYS A 134 7.61 10.48 4.38
N GLY A 135 6.78 10.95 5.31
CA GLY A 135 6.95 12.26 5.94
C GLY A 135 8.23 12.37 6.79
N PRO A 136 8.64 13.61 7.11
CA PRO A 136 9.83 13.84 7.91
C PRO A 136 9.63 13.33 9.34
N LEU A 137 10.70 12.83 9.96
CA LEU A 137 10.69 12.48 11.39
C LEU A 137 10.83 13.74 12.26
N PRO A 138 10.33 13.75 13.51
CA PRO A 138 10.39 14.91 14.40
C PRO A 138 11.82 15.48 14.61
N ASP A 139 12.81 14.60 14.72
CA ASP A 139 14.21 14.96 14.99
C ASP A 139 15.08 15.06 13.73
N GLN A 140 14.47 15.05 12.54
CA GLN A 140 15.19 15.09 11.27
C GLN A 140 15.90 16.43 11.06
N ARG A 141 17.23 16.39 10.85
CA ARG A 141 18.06 17.60 10.71
C ARG A 141 18.31 18.01 9.26
N ARG A 142 18.42 17.03 8.36
CA ARG A 142 18.69 17.24 6.93
C ARG A 142 17.42 17.08 6.10
N LYS A 143 17.45 17.55 4.84
CA LYS A 143 16.29 17.49 3.94
C LYS A 143 15.78 16.07 3.72
N PHE A 144 16.69 15.10 3.66
CA PHE A 144 16.40 13.68 3.54
C PHE A 144 17.03 12.95 4.72
N LEU A 145 16.25 12.08 5.35
CA LEU A 145 16.71 11.04 6.25
C LEU A 145 16.27 9.71 5.67
N VAL A 146 17.16 8.73 5.66
CA VAL A 146 16.91 7.42 5.07
C VAL A 146 17.18 6.35 6.10
N GLU A 147 16.19 5.49 6.34
CA GLU A 147 16.34 4.29 7.16
C GLU A 147 16.48 3.09 6.22
N VAL A 148 17.59 2.37 6.31
CA VAL A 148 17.83 1.13 5.58
C VAL A 148 17.67 -0.03 6.56
N CYS A 149 16.55 -0.75 6.46
CA CYS A 149 16.23 -1.90 7.30
C CYS A 149 16.78 -3.18 6.66
N PHE A 150 17.61 -3.93 7.37
CA PHE A 150 18.07 -5.24 6.94
C PHE A 150 17.03 -6.32 7.25
N TYR A 151 17.09 -7.44 6.52
CA TYR A 151 16.32 -8.63 6.85
C TYR A 151 16.73 -9.19 8.22
N SER A 152 15.73 -9.69 8.96
CA SER A 152 15.99 -10.45 10.19
C SER A 152 16.86 -11.67 9.90
N ARG A 153 17.49 -12.21 10.94
CA ARG A 153 18.35 -13.40 10.80
C ARG A 153 17.61 -14.58 10.15
N GLU A 154 16.37 -14.82 10.54
CA GLU A 154 15.56 -15.92 10.01
C GLU A 154 15.25 -15.73 8.52
N GLU A 155 14.92 -14.52 8.10
CA GLU A 155 14.68 -14.18 6.69
C GLU A 155 15.96 -14.31 5.85
N ARG A 156 17.11 -13.92 6.40
CA ARG A 156 18.42 -14.07 5.73
C ARG A 156 18.82 -15.52 5.58
N GLU A 157 18.56 -16.36 6.57
CA GLU A 157 18.80 -17.80 6.49
C GLU A 157 17.97 -18.42 5.35
N ARG A 158 16.67 -18.11 5.28
CA ARG A 158 15.79 -18.52 4.18
C ARG A 158 16.27 -17.99 2.82
N PHE A 159 16.81 -16.77 2.78
CA PHE A 159 17.35 -16.18 1.56
C PHE A 159 18.51 -16.99 1.01
N PHE A 160 19.53 -17.25 1.82
CA PHE A 160 20.68 -18.02 1.36
C PHE A 160 20.32 -19.48 1.05
N GLU A 161 19.37 -20.07 1.76
CA GLU A 161 18.81 -21.39 1.44
C GLU A 161 18.21 -21.43 0.03
N ALA A 162 17.35 -20.46 -0.30
CA ALA A 162 16.73 -20.37 -1.62
C ALA A 162 17.77 -20.20 -2.74
N GLU A 163 18.75 -19.31 -2.53
CA GLU A 163 19.80 -19.01 -3.51
C GLU A 163 20.76 -20.18 -3.74
N LEU A 164 21.21 -20.82 -2.66
CA LEU A 164 22.06 -22.01 -2.74
C LEU A 164 21.34 -23.13 -3.48
N ALA A 165 20.07 -23.36 -3.13
CA ALA A 165 19.28 -24.39 -3.76
C ALA A 165 19.05 -24.12 -5.25
N ALA A 166 18.78 -22.86 -5.63
CA ALA A 166 18.63 -22.45 -7.03
C ALA A 166 19.93 -22.70 -7.81
N PHE A 167 21.09 -22.30 -7.26
CA PHE A 167 22.39 -22.52 -7.88
C PHE A 167 22.71 -24.02 -8.02
N TYR A 168 22.56 -24.79 -6.94
CA TYR A 168 22.87 -26.21 -6.91
C TYR A 168 22.05 -27.00 -7.94
N ARG A 169 20.77 -26.66 -8.09
CA ARG A 169 19.89 -27.26 -9.10
C ARG A 169 20.32 -26.90 -10.53
N ALA A 170 20.68 -25.65 -10.78
CA ALA A 170 21.08 -25.18 -12.10
C ALA A 170 22.50 -25.62 -12.51
N ASP A 171 23.41 -25.91 -11.57
CA ASP A 171 24.74 -26.47 -11.87
C ASP A 171 24.70 -28.01 -12.06
N SER A 172 23.64 -28.68 -11.61
CA SER A 172 23.45 -30.12 -11.79
C SER A 172 23.08 -30.45 -13.26
N GLN A 173 23.84 -31.33 -13.92
CA GLN A 173 23.51 -31.74 -15.30
C GLN A 173 22.25 -32.64 -15.34
N PRO A 174 21.37 -32.48 -16.34
CA PRO A 174 20.26 -33.40 -16.54
C PRO A 174 20.77 -34.74 -17.12
N GLU A 175 20.78 -35.79 -16.31
CA GLU A 175 21.26 -37.13 -16.68
C GLU A 175 20.32 -37.90 -17.64
N ASP A 176 19.04 -37.50 -17.75
CA ASP A 176 18.01 -38.20 -18.53
C ASP A 176 17.69 -37.51 -19.88
N ALA A 177 18.69 -37.01 -20.61
CA ALA A 177 18.46 -36.45 -21.94
C ALA A 177 18.41 -37.57 -23.00
N ASP A 178 17.21 -38.00 -23.37
CA ASP A 178 16.99 -38.81 -24.57
C ASP A 178 17.59 -38.06 -25.78
N GLU A 179 18.44 -38.73 -26.57
CA GLU A 179 19.23 -38.17 -27.69
C GLU A 179 18.38 -37.62 -28.86
N GLY A 180 17.05 -37.62 -28.75
CA GLY A 180 16.13 -37.31 -29.84
C GLY A 180 15.43 -35.94 -29.83
N GLU A 181 15.53 -35.10 -28.79
CA GLU A 181 14.71 -33.86 -28.72
C GLU A 181 15.35 -32.62 -29.38
N ALA A 182 14.58 -32.05 -30.31
CA ALA A 182 14.84 -30.87 -31.13
C ALA A 182 15.54 -29.71 -30.38
N GLY A 183 16.72 -29.32 -30.88
CA GLY A 183 17.69 -28.44 -30.23
C GLY A 183 17.20 -27.06 -29.75
N SER A 184 16.00 -26.61 -30.11
CA SER A 184 15.47 -25.31 -29.66
C SER A 184 15.06 -25.29 -28.18
N ARG A 185 14.49 -26.38 -27.64
CA ARG A 185 13.96 -26.37 -26.25
C ARG A 185 15.01 -26.72 -25.20
N ARG A 186 15.99 -27.54 -25.58
CA ARG A 186 17.21 -27.81 -24.79
C ARG A 186 18.07 -26.55 -24.65
N ALA A 187 18.16 -25.74 -25.71
CA ALA A 187 18.84 -24.44 -25.67
C ALA A 187 18.16 -23.44 -24.71
N ILE A 188 16.83 -23.38 -24.68
CA ILE A 188 16.08 -22.50 -23.75
C ILE A 188 16.36 -22.88 -22.29
N THR A 189 16.29 -24.17 -21.96
CA THR A 189 16.54 -24.63 -20.59
C THR A 189 17.98 -24.31 -20.16
N ALA A 190 18.95 -24.66 -21.00
CA ALA A 190 20.37 -24.40 -20.72
C ALA A 190 20.63 -22.90 -20.54
N SER A 191 19.99 -22.05 -21.35
CA SER A 191 20.06 -20.59 -21.20
C SER A 191 19.53 -20.14 -19.84
N GLU A 192 18.36 -20.61 -19.42
CA GLU A 192 17.76 -20.18 -18.15
C GLU A 192 18.52 -20.70 -16.91
N ASP A 193 19.13 -21.90 -16.99
CA ASP A 193 20.00 -22.42 -15.91
C ASP A 193 21.31 -21.62 -15.82
N ILE A 194 21.88 -21.24 -16.98
CA ILE A 194 23.02 -20.30 -17.03
C ILE A 194 22.61 -18.96 -16.38
N ASP A 195 21.47 -18.39 -16.76
CA ASP A 195 20.97 -17.12 -16.21
C ASP A 195 20.80 -17.20 -14.69
N THR A 196 20.25 -18.32 -14.18
CA THR A 196 20.06 -18.53 -12.73
C THR A 196 21.41 -18.58 -12.01
N ARG A 197 22.36 -19.36 -12.54
CA ARG A 197 23.71 -19.47 -11.96
C ARG A 197 24.43 -18.13 -11.96
N ASP A 198 24.34 -17.41 -13.07
CA ASP A 198 24.98 -16.10 -13.24
C ASP A 198 24.36 -15.09 -12.28
N THR A 199 23.04 -15.08 -12.10
CA THR A 199 22.33 -14.22 -11.14
C THR A 199 22.83 -14.45 -9.70
N VAL A 200 22.84 -15.70 -9.23
CA VAL A 200 23.31 -16.04 -7.87
C VAL A 200 24.80 -15.71 -7.73
N THR A 201 25.60 -16.01 -8.76
CA THR A 201 27.03 -15.74 -8.78
C THR A 201 27.30 -14.24 -8.65
N ASP A 202 26.62 -13.41 -9.43
CA ASP A 202 26.83 -11.97 -9.49
C ASP A 202 26.36 -11.29 -8.19
N MET A 203 25.27 -11.78 -7.61
CA MET A 203 24.78 -11.37 -6.30
C MET A 203 25.82 -11.66 -5.21
N LEU A 204 26.30 -12.90 -5.05
CA LEU A 204 27.28 -13.24 -4.02
C LEU A 204 28.65 -12.60 -4.27
N TYR A 205 29.02 -12.44 -5.54
CA TYR A 205 30.25 -11.75 -5.93
C TYR A 205 30.23 -10.29 -5.47
N SER A 206 29.12 -9.58 -5.71
CA SER A 206 28.96 -8.17 -5.29
C SER A 206 28.78 -7.98 -3.79
N LEU A 207 28.16 -8.96 -3.11
CA LEU A 207 27.90 -8.90 -1.67
C LEU A 207 29.15 -9.18 -0.82
N PHE A 208 30.00 -10.12 -1.23
CA PHE A 208 31.10 -10.65 -0.41
C PHE A 208 32.50 -10.35 -0.97
N LEU A 209 32.72 -9.16 -1.56
CA LEU A 209 33.96 -8.80 -2.28
C LEU A 209 35.27 -9.00 -1.49
N GLU A 210 35.22 -8.86 -0.17
CA GLU A 210 36.39 -8.97 0.72
C GLU A 210 36.77 -10.42 1.04
N HIS A 211 35.94 -11.40 0.63
CA HIS A 211 36.20 -12.82 0.85
C HIS A 211 36.98 -13.44 -0.32
N ARG A 212 37.94 -14.31 0.00
CA ARG A 212 38.78 -14.99 -1.00
C ARG A 212 37.95 -15.87 -1.94
N GLU A 213 36.92 -16.50 -1.39
CA GLU A 213 35.95 -17.32 -2.09
C GLU A 213 35.11 -16.50 -3.07
N CYS A 214 35.07 -15.17 -2.93
CA CYS A 214 34.34 -14.23 -3.77
C CYS A 214 35.27 -13.24 -4.49
N SER A 215 36.53 -13.62 -4.71
CA SER A 215 37.51 -12.77 -5.41
C SER A 215 37.24 -12.63 -6.91
N SER A 216 36.41 -13.50 -7.48
CA SER A 216 35.98 -13.50 -8.89
C SER A 216 34.68 -14.29 -9.03
N LYS A 217 33.89 -14.02 -10.08
CA LYS A 217 32.70 -14.83 -10.43
C LYS A 217 33.04 -16.34 -10.51
N ARG A 218 34.25 -16.70 -10.97
CA ARG A 218 34.74 -18.09 -11.00
C ARG A 218 34.95 -18.67 -9.60
N ALA A 219 35.55 -17.91 -8.69
CA ALA A 219 35.79 -18.36 -7.32
C ALA A 219 34.47 -18.62 -6.57
N VAL A 220 33.46 -17.75 -6.76
CA VAL A 220 32.12 -17.93 -6.18
C VAL A 220 31.50 -19.24 -6.64
N ARG A 221 31.55 -19.52 -7.95
CA ARG A 221 31.02 -20.78 -8.50
C ARG A 221 31.75 -21.99 -7.94
N GLU A 222 33.06 -21.91 -7.77
CA GLU A 222 33.86 -22.99 -7.18
C GLU A 222 33.54 -23.21 -5.70
N PHE A 223 33.28 -22.13 -4.95
CA PHE A 223 32.81 -22.21 -3.57
C PHE A 223 31.43 -22.88 -3.48
N LEU A 224 30.45 -22.43 -4.27
CA LEU A 224 29.11 -23.01 -4.28
C LEU A 224 29.09 -24.47 -4.75
N ARG A 225 30.00 -24.87 -5.65
CA ARG A 225 30.17 -26.27 -6.11
C ARG A 225 30.62 -27.24 -5.04
N GLN A 226 31.15 -26.74 -3.92
CA GLN A 226 31.53 -27.57 -2.78
C GLN A 226 30.30 -28.06 -2.00
N ALA A 227 29.13 -27.45 -2.22
CA ALA A 227 27.89 -27.89 -1.59
C ALA A 227 27.57 -29.35 -1.94
N LYS A 228 27.28 -30.14 -0.92
CA LYS A 228 26.93 -31.57 -1.05
C LYS A 228 25.44 -31.79 -1.31
N SER A 229 24.62 -30.80 -0.97
CA SER A 229 23.17 -30.80 -1.14
C SER A 229 22.67 -29.37 -1.43
N GLU A 230 21.40 -29.25 -1.79
CA GLU A 230 20.74 -27.96 -2.05
C GLU A 230 20.58 -27.09 -0.79
N ASP A 231 20.71 -27.71 0.39
CA ASP A 231 20.56 -27.16 1.73
C ASP A 231 21.83 -27.35 2.58
N ASP A 232 23.02 -27.38 1.94
CA ASP A 232 24.27 -27.69 2.63
C ASP A 232 24.53 -26.74 3.82
N PRO A 233 24.48 -27.26 5.07
CA PRO A 233 24.51 -26.40 6.25
C PRO A 233 25.87 -25.73 6.46
N ALA A 234 26.96 -26.29 5.91
CA ALA A 234 28.28 -25.69 6.04
C ALA A 234 28.41 -24.44 5.16
N ILE A 235 27.93 -24.51 3.92
CA ILE A 235 27.91 -23.36 3.00
C ILE A 235 26.95 -22.29 3.52
N LEU A 236 25.75 -22.68 3.96
CA LEU A 236 24.76 -21.75 4.52
C LEU A 236 25.26 -21.06 5.78
N SER A 237 25.87 -21.80 6.71
CA SER A 237 26.45 -21.22 7.93
C SER A 237 27.55 -20.22 7.61
N GLN A 238 28.37 -20.50 6.60
CA GLN A 238 29.42 -19.61 6.13
C GLN A 238 28.85 -18.30 5.55
N LEU A 239 27.86 -18.40 4.65
CA LEU A 239 27.20 -17.25 4.03
C LEU A 239 26.51 -16.36 5.08
N ASN A 240 25.76 -16.95 6.01
CA ASN A 240 25.10 -16.22 7.09
C ASN A 240 26.11 -15.52 8.00
N LYS A 241 27.21 -16.20 8.36
CA LYS A 241 28.27 -15.60 9.17
C LYS A 241 28.95 -14.42 8.47
N TRP A 242 29.10 -14.47 7.16
CA TRP A 242 29.63 -13.34 6.39
C TRP A 242 28.62 -12.19 6.35
N ALA A 243 27.34 -12.48 6.15
CA ALA A 243 26.27 -11.48 6.17
C ALA A 243 26.15 -10.77 7.53
N ASP A 244 26.20 -11.52 8.64
CA ASP A 244 26.17 -10.97 10.01
C ASP A 244 27.33 -9.99 10.24
N LYS A 245 28.53 -10.35 9.77
CA LYS A 245 29.71 -9.47 9.87
C LYS A 245 29.57 -8.21 9.03
N LEU A 246 28.96 -8.31 7.85
CA LEU A 246 28.70 -7.15 7.00
C LEU A 246 27.67 -6.22 7.67
N ILE A 247 26.53 -6.74 8.13
CA ILE A 247 25.50 -5.92 8.78
C ILE A 247 26.08 -5.21 10.00
N ARG A 248 26.79 -5.92 10.88
CA ARG A 248 27.43 -5.33 12.08
C ARG A 248 28.43 -4.21 11.76
N ARG A 249 29.05 -4.23 10.58
CA ARG A 249 29.96 -3.17 10.13
C ARG A 249 29.22 -1.88 9.79
N PHE A 250 27.97 -1.96 9.33
CA PHE A 250 27.18 -0.81 8.87
C PHE A 250 26.13 -0.34 9.88
N ALA A 251 25.51 -1.27 10.60
CA ALA A 251 24.41 -1.00 11.54
C ALA A 251 24.77 -1.27 13.02
N GLU A 252 26.03 -1.62 13.31
CA GLU A 252 26.50 -1.96 14.66
C GLU A 252 25.68 -3.12 15.28
N ASP A 253 24.99 -2.89 16.39
CA ASP A 253 24.09 -3.88 17.04
C ASP A 253 22.61 -3.67 16.67
N GLU A 254 22.30 -2.71 15.79
CA GLU A 254 20.95 -2.45 15.27
C GLU A 254 20.74 -3.14 13.92
N ASP A 255 19.48 -3.39 13.54
CA ASP A 255 19.11 -3.93 12.22
C ASP A 255 18.83 -2.83 11.18
N THR A 256 19.07 -1.56 11.53
CA THR A 256 18.76 -0.40 10.68
C THR A 256 19.93 0.57 10.59
N VAL A 257 20.21 1.06 9.38
CA VAL A 257 21.19 2.14 9.13
C VAL A 257 20.44 3.44 8.85
N VAL A 258 20.80 4.51 9.56
CA VAL A 258 20.26 5.85 9.32
C VAL A 258 21.27 6.69 8.54
N LEU A 259 20.85 7.22 7.39
CA LEU A 259 21.64 8.09 6.53
C LEU A 259 20.95 9.45 6.41
N GLU A 260 21.71 10.52 6.41
CA GLU A 260 21.19 11.87 6.17
C GLU A 260 21.77 12.44 4.86
N ALA A 261 20.97 13.24 4.14
CA ALA A 261 21.41 13.94 2.94
C ALA A 261 20.71 15.30 2.78
N SER A 262 21.42 16.27 2.22
CA SER A 262 20.87 17.62 1.96
C SER A 262 20.23 17.73 0.57
N THR A 263 20.61 16.85 -0.35
CA THR A 263 20.08 16.83 -1.73
C THR A 263 19.67 15.42 -2.15
N SER A 264 18.78 15.31 -3.13
CA SER A 264 18.34 14.01 -3.65
C SER A 264 19.47 13.27 -4.39
N GLN A 265 20.42 13.99 -4.99
CA GLN A 265 21.61 13.41 -5.61
C GLN A 265 22.55 12.78 -4.57
N GLU A 266 22.81 13.49 -3.47
CA GLU A 266 23.59 12.97 -2.34
C GLU A 266 22.91 11.75 -1.71
N MET A 267 21.59 11.81 -1.50
CA MET A 267 20.79 10.70 -1.01
C MET A 267 20.93 9.45 -1.90
N LEU A 268 20.76 9.61 -3.23
CA LEU A 268 20.88 8.49 -4.17
C LEU A 268 22.30 7.91 -4.25
N LYS A 269 23.32 8.75 -4.01
CA LYS A 269 24.71 8.31 -3.90
C LYS A 269 24.94 7.52 -2.62
N ASN A 270 24.40 7.98 -1.49
CA ASN A 270 24.49 7.27 -0.20
C ASN A 270 23.74 5.93 -0.26
N LEU A 271 22.67 5.84 -1.05
CA LEU A 271 21.88 4.63 -1.27
C LEU A 271 22.49 3.63 -2.28
N GLU A 272 23.53 4.01 -3.02
CA GLU A 272 24.13 3.16 -4.07
C GLU A 272 24.55 1.79 -3.52
N THR A 273 25.24 1.77 -2.38
CA THR A 273 25.64 0.53 -1.69
C THR A 273 24.46 -0.35 -1.27
N TYR A 274 23.27 0.20 -1.05
CA TYR A 274 22.12 -0.54 -0.48
C TYR A 274 21.05 -0.90 -1.51
N SER A 275 21.05 -0.30 -2.69
CA SER A 275 19.89 -0.36 -3.61
C SER A 275 20.24 -0.59 -5.08
N THR A 276 21.52 -0.73 -5.45
CA THR A 276 21.94 -0.94 -6.84
C THR A 276 22.75 -2.22 -7.04
N GLU A 277 22.49 -2.92 -8.15
CA GLU A 277 23.33 -4.02 -8.66
C GLU A 277 24.61 -3.45 -9.29
N MET A 278 25.71 -4.20 -9.19
CA MET A 278 26.96 -3.84 -9.87
C MET A 278 26.78 -3.90 -11.39
N THR A 279 27.27 -2.89 -12.11
CA THR A 279 27.50 -2.98 -13.55
C THR A 279 28.94 -3.47 -13.81
N ASP A 280 29.14 -4.32 -14.83
CA ASP A 280 30.44 -4.87 -15.25
C ASP A 280 31.44 -3.81 -15.79
N ASP A 281 31.29 -2.52 -15.43
CA ASP A 281 32.27 -1.49 -15.79
C ASP A 281 33.50 -1.67 -14.89
N ASP A 282 34.56 -2.24 -15.47
CA ASP A 282 35.84 -2.67 -14.86
C ASP A 282 36.56 -1.60 -14.00
N SER A 283 36.07 -0.36 -13.98
CA SER A 283 36.73 0.76 -13.33
C SER A 283 36.40 0.93 -11.83
N ARG A 284 35.35 0.31 -11.27
CA ARG A 284 35.06 0.36 -9.82
C ARG A 284 34.39 -0.90 -9.25
N ARG A 285 35.19 -1.75 -8.60
CA ARG A 285 34.72 -2.83 -7.72
C ARG A 285 34.08 -2.22 -6.46
N ALA A 286 32.75 -2.17 -6.37
CA ALA A 286 32.01 -1.57 -5.25
C ALA A 286 31.06 -2.57 -4.56
N LEU A 287 31.04 -2.55 -3.23
CA LEU A 287 30.18 -3.40 -2.39
C LEU A 287 28.69 -3.11 -2.65
N SER A 288 27.89 -4.17 -2.76
CA SER A 288 26.43 -4.05 -2.86
C SER A 288 25.72 -4.92 -1.82
N LEU A 289 24.96 -4.25 -0.96
CA LEU A 289 24.23 -4.82 0.17
C LEU A 289 22.74 -5.06 -0.11
N TRP A 290 22.24 -4.68 -1.30
CA TRP A 290 20.82 -4.83 -1.64
C TRP A 290 20.22 -6.22 -1.32
N PRO A 291 20.93 -7.36 -1.44
CA PRO A 291 20.37 -8.67 -1.13
C PRO A 291 20.00 -8.85 0.35
N LEU A 292 20.64 -8.10 1.24
CA LEU A 292 20.41 -8.14 2.68
C LEU A 292 19.37 -7.11 3.14
N VAL A 293 18.98 -6.16 2.29
CA VAL A 293 18.07 -5.07 2.65
C VAL A 293 16.63 -5.52 2.46
N HIS A 294 15.85 -5.43 3.54
CA HIS A 294 14.42 -5.72 3.57
C HIS A 294 13.61 -4.55 2.99
N LEU A 295 13.90 -3.34 3.46
CA LEU A 295 13.11 -2.14 3.19
C LEU A 295 13.97 -0.88 3.33
N ILE A 296 13.70 0.12 2.48
CA ILE A 296 14.26 1.47 2.63
C ILE A 296 13.12 2.45 2.90
N LYS A 297 13.19 3.24 3.96
CA LYS A 297 12.27 4.35 4.21
C LYS A 297 12.98 5.67 3.96
N ILE A 298 12.38 6.54 3.15
CA ILE A 298 12.95 7.83 2.75
C ILE A 298 12.04 8.92 3.31
N HIS A 299 12.54 9.64 4.32
CA HIS A 299 11.83 10.68 5.06
C HIS A 299 12.18 12.07 4.54
N PHE A 300 11.16 12.81 4.09
CA PHE A 300 11.33 14.18 3.62
C PHE A 300 10.02 14.98 3.67
N ASP A 301 10.16 16.30 3.75
CA ASP A 301 9.00 17.19 3.72
C ASP A 301 8.40 17.30 2.30
N SER A 302 7.10 17.04 2.19
CA SER A 302 6.36 17.17 0.95
C SER A 302 4.88 17.54 1.21
N PRO A 303 4.19 18.18 0.25
CA PRO A 303 2.76 18.46 0.40
C PRO A 303 1.91 17.22 0.69
N LEU A 304 2.24 16.07 0.07
CA LEU A 304 1.52 14.81 0.27
C LEU A 304 1.77 14.19 1.64
N SER A 305 3.02 14.22 2.11
CA SER A 305 3.35 13.67 3.42
C SER A 305 2.72 14.47 4.56
N LYS A 306 2.56 15.80 4.42
CA LYS A 306 1.77 16.63 5.37
C LYS A 306 0.30 16.24 5.47
N MET A 307 -0.25 15.64 4.41
CA MET A 307 -1.63 15.12 4.39
C MET A 307 -1.70 13.68 4.94
N GLY A 308 -0.58 13.08 5.31
CA GLY A 308 -0.49 11.71 5.80
C GLY A 308 -0.49 10.66 4.68
N VAL A 309 -0.01 11.01 3.48
CA VAL A 309 0.13 10.09 2.34
C VAL A 309 1.59 9.67 2.17
N SER A 310 1.84 8.37 2.25
CA SER A 310 3.11 7.70 1.98
C SER A 310 2.97 6.83 0.73
N ILE A 311 4.05 6.68 -0.05
CA ILE A 311 4.05 5.88 -1.29
C ILE A 311 5.04 4.73 -1.17
N LEU A 312 4.58 3.50 -1.43
CA LEU A 312 5.41 2.32 -1.55
C LEU A 312 5.76 2.07 -3.03
N ASP A 313 7.05 2.13 -3.35
CA ASP A 313 7.61 1.63 -4.61
C ASP A 313 8.25 0.26 -4.36
N ALA A 314 7.64 -0.79 -4.91
CA ALA A 314 8.14 -2.15 -4.76
C ALA A 314 8.55 -2.74 -6.11
N PRO A 315 9.59 -3.58 -6.17
CA PRO A 315 10.06 -4.23 -7.38
C PRO A 315 8.96 -4.97 -8.16
N GLY A 316 9.22 -5.25 -9.44
CA GLY A 316 8.38 -6.14 -10.22
C GLY A 316 8.41 -7.58 -9.68
N THR A 317 7.34 -8.35 -9.91
CA THR A 317 7.19 -9.74 -9.42
C THR A 317 8.01 -10.78 -10.21
N SER A 318 8.96 -10.35 -11.04
CA SER A 318 9.82 -11.21 -11.88
C SER A 318 11.14 -11.63 -11.21
N ASP A 319 11.44 -11.09 -10.03
CA ASP A 319 12.74 -11.19 -9.37
C ASP A 319 12.79 -12.39 -8.40
N ASN A 320 13.88 -12.54 -7.64
CA ASN A 320 14.09 -13.63 -6.68
C ASN A 320 12.90 -13.81 -5.69
N HIS A 321 12.61 -15.05 -5.30
CA HIS A 321 11.47 -15.48 -4.46
C HIS A 321 11.29 -14.57 -3.23
N ILE A 322 12.30 -14.39 -2.40
CA ILE A 322 12.13 -13.59 -1.18
C ILE A 322 11.86 -12.11 -1.46
N ARG A 323 12.45 -11.54 -2.52
CA ARG A 323 12.16 -10.15 -2.91
C ARG A 323 10.72 -9.99 -3.35
N ARG A 324 10.20 -10.97 -4.08
CA ARG A 324 8.82 -11.01 -4.53
C ARG A 324 7.88 -11.17 -3.33
N GLU A 325 8.19 -12.06 -2.40
CA GLU A 325 7.43 -12.27 -1.16
C GLU A 325 7.32 -10.98 -0.35
N THR A 326 8.46 -10.32 -0.04
CA THR A 326 8.50 -9.04 0.67
C THR A 326 7.68 -7.96 -0.05
N ALA A 327 7.86 -7.82 -1.37
CA ALA A 327 7.12 -6.84 -2.16
C ALA A 327 5.60 -7.09 -2.15
N LEU A 328 5.16 -8.35 -2.23
CA LEU A 328 3.75 -8.71 -2.20
C LEU A 328 3.14 -8.47 -0.82
N GLN A 329 3.86 -8.82 0.25
CA GLN A 329 3.42 -8.58 1.63
C GLN A 329 3.18 -7.09 1.88
N LEU A 330 4.19 -6.24 1.62
CA LEU A 330 4.09 -4.79 1.81
C LEU A 330 2.95 -4.17 0.98
N ARG A 331 2.74 -4.63 -0.26
CA ARG A 331 1.64 -4.15 -1.12
C ARG A 331 0.25 -4.49 -0.56
N ARG A 332 0.10 -5.59 0.17
CA ARG A 332 -1.18 -5.95 0.79
C ARG A 332 -1.51 -5.06 1.97
N GLU A 333 -0.50 -4.77 2.79
CA GLU A 333 -0.61 -3.90 3.96
C GLU A 333 -0.96 -2.46 3.59
N CYS A 334 -0.63 -2.03 2.36
CA CYS A 334 -1.03 -0.70 1.85
C CYS A 334 -2.56 -0.49 1.87
N SER A 335 -3.03 0.70 2.23
CA SER A 335 -4.46 1.01 2.22
C SER A 335 -5.01 1.29 0.81
N HIS A 336 -4.16 1.77 -0.10
CA HIS A 336 -4.53 2.17 -1.46
C HIS A 336 -3.58 1.55 -2.50
N SER A 337 -4.01 1.50 -3.77
CA SER A 337 -3.19 1.02 -4.89
C SER A 337 -3.28 1.93 -6.11
N ALA A 338 -2.12 2.23 -6.69
CA ALA A 338 -1.97 2.94 -7.95
C ALA A 338 -1.35 2.00 -9.00
N VAL A 339 -2.13 1.62 -10.01
CA VAL A 339 -1.69 0.74 -11.10
C VAL A 339 -1.20 1.60 -12.26
N VAL A 340 0.09 1.50 -12.61
CA VAL A 340 0.74 2.33 -13.62
C VAL A 340 0.96 1.54 -14.90
N VAL A 341 0.45 2.06 -16.03
CA VAL A 341 0.58 1.46 -17.36
C VAL A 341 1.01 2.51 -18.38
N SER A 342 1.78 2.13 -19.40
CA SER A 342 2.11 3.06 -20.50
C SER A 342 0.96 3.20 -21.49
N SER A 343 0.79 4.38 -22.07
CA SER A 343 -0.24 4.69 -23.07
C SER A 343 -0.18 3.77 -24.30
N ALA A 344 1.00 3.24 -24.62
CA ALA A 344 1.21 2.28 -25.71
C ALA A 344 0.62 0.90 -25.42
N ARG A 345 0.49 0.52 -24.14
CA ARG A 345 0.05 -0.80 -23.69
C ARG A 345 -1.31 -0.80 -23.00
N ALA A 346 -1.81 0.37 -22.57
CA ALA A 346 -3.03 0.51 -21.76
C ALA A 346 -4.25 -0.28 -22.29
N ASN A 347 -4.47 -0.31 -23.60
CA ASN A 347 -5.63 -0.99 -24.19
C ASN A 347 -5.41 -2.48 -24.51
N SER A 348 -4.18 -2.94 -24.67
CA SER A 348 -3.84 -4.29 -25.10
C SER A 348 -3.31 -5.18 -23.97
N ASP A 349 -2.92 -4.59 -22.84
CA ASP A 349 -2.26 -5.28 -21.75
C ASP A 349 -3.26 -5.86 -20.73
N SER A 350 -3.44 -7.17 -20.75
CA SER A 350 -4.21 -7.89 -19.73
C SER A 350 -3.64 -7.74 -18.31
N ALA A 351 -2.39 -7.30 -18.16
CA ALA A 351 -1.75 -7.11 -16.86
C ALA A 351 -2.46 -6.04 -16.02
N VAL A 352 -3.01 -4.99 -16.63
CA VAL A 352 -3.76 -3.96 -15.86
C VAL A 352 -4.97 -4.59 -15.19
N SER A 353 -5.76 -5.38 -15.92
CA SER A 353 -6.90 -6.09 -15.36
C SER A 353 -6.47 -7.09 -14.28
N LYS A 354 -5.34 -7.79 -14.46
CA LYS A 354 -4.81 -8.71 -13.43
C LYS A 354 -4.41 -7.99 -12.14
N GLU A 355 -3.67 -6.89 -12.25
CA GLU A 355 -3.27 -6.08 -11.09
C GLU A 355 -4.49 -5.51 -10.37
N VAL A 356 -5.48 -4.99 -11.11
CA VAL A 356 -6.74 -4.51 -10.51
C VAL A 356 -7.49 -5.64 -9.81
N LYS A 357 -7.60 -6.84 -10.41
CA LYS A 357 -8.21 -8.00 -9.73
C LYS A 357 -7.50 -8.35 -8.43
N ALA A 358 -6.18 -8.25 -8.40
CA ALA A 358 -5.38 -8.57 -7.22
C ALA A 358 -5.60 -7.55 -6.08
N VAL A 359 -5.93 -6.30 -6.38
CA VAL A 359 -6.12 -5.24 -5.37
C VAL A 359 -7.57 -4.83 -5.14
N ARG A 360 -8.55 -5.41 -5.85
CA ARG A 360 -9.99 -5.08 -5.73
C ARG A 360 -10.52 -5.22 -4.29
N GLY A 361 -9.95 -6.15 -3.51
CA GLY A 361 -10.32 -6.37 -2.11
C GLY A 361 -10.06 -5.18 -1.19
N LYS A 362 -9.28 -4.16 -1.62
CA LYS A 362 -9.06 -2.95 -0.83
C LYS A 362 -10.34 -2.12 -0.64
N GLY A 363 -11.33 -2.24 -1.53
CA GLY A 363 -12.63 -1.56 -1.44
C GLY A 363 -12.74 -0.29 -2.29
N GLN A 364 -13.91 0.35 -2.22
CA GLN A 364 -14.27 1.51 -3.03
C GLN A 364 -13.36 2.72 -2.77
N GLY A 365 -13.10 3.53 -3.82
CA GLY A 365 -12.28 4.74 -3.74
C GLY A 365 -10.78 4.54 -3.47
N ARG A 366 -10.29 3.30 -3.39
CA ARG A 366 -8.90 2.98 -2.97
C ARG A 366 -7.96 2.56 -4.10
N ILE A 367 -8.46 2.53 -5.34
CA ILE A 367 -7.72 2.09 -6.51
C ILE A 367 -7.74 3.19 -7.55
N ILE A 368 -6.59 3.49 -8.15
CA ILE A 368 -6.46 4.40 -9.30
C ILE A 368 -5.60 3.75 -10.38
N VAL A 369 -5.93 4.00 -11.65
CA VAL A 369 -5.09 3.63 -12.78
C VAL A 369 -4.45 4.87 -13.40
N ILE A 370 -3.13 4.84 -13.53
CA ILE A 370 -2.30 5.93 -14.06
C ILE A 370 -1.74 5.50 -15.42
N VAL A 371 -2.05 6.27 -16.46
CA VAL A 371 -1.56 6.03 -17.82
C VAL A 371 -0.41 6.99 -18.14
N THR A 372 0.81 6.47 -18.26
CA THR A 372 2.01 7.29 -18.51
C THR A 372 2.33 7.41 -20.00
N GLY A 373 3.20 8.35 -20.36
CA GLY A 373 3.67 8.54 -21.73
C GLY A 373 2.54 8.99 -22.67
N SER A 374 1.63 9.83 -22.17
CA SER A 374 0.55 10.38 -23.00
C SER A 374 1.07 11.24 -24.15
N ASP A 375 2.25 11.84 -23.99
CA ASP A 375 2.95 12.69 -24.96
C ASP A 375 3.75 11.92 -26.03
N GLU A 376 3.97 10.62 -25.84
CA GLU A 376 4.63 9.73 -26.80
C GLU A 376 3.64 9.33 -27.91
N ILE A 377 3.36 10.28 -28.81
CA ILE A 377 2.49 10.09 -29.98
C ILE A 377 3.22 10.50 -31.26
N ASP A 378 3.29 9.56 -32.21
CA ASP A 378 3.91 9.82 -33.51
C ASP A 378 2.92 10.48 -34.47
N ALA A 379 3.44 11.26 -35.42
CA ALA A 379 2.63 12.01 -36.39
C ALA A 379 1.68 11.12 -37.21
N GLU A 380 2.04 9.85 -37.44
CA GLU A 380 1.26 8.86 -38.17
C GLU A 380 0.20 8.13 -37.33
N THR A 381 0.21 8.33 -36.00
CA THR A 381 -0.73 7.65 -35.10
C THR A 381 -2.15 8.15 -35.36
N LEU A 382 -3.01 7.28 -35.90
CA LEU A 382 -4.43 7.55 -36.05
C LEU A 382 -5.10 7.63 -34.67
N VAL A 383 -5.66 8.79 -34.35
CA VAL A 383 -6.33 9.03 -33.07
C VAL A 383 -7.84 9.00 -33.27
N GLY A 384 -8.52 8.07 -32.58
CA GLY A 384 -9.97 8.07 -32.50
C GLY A 384 -10.48 9.23 -31.64
N GLY A 385 -11.56 9.89 -32.06
CA GLY A 385 -12.22 10.97 -31.33
C GLY A 385 -13.56 11.33 -31.96
N THR A 386 -14.22 12.38 -31.47
CA THR A 386 -15.50 12.86 -32.02
C THR A 386 -15.30 13.57 -33.37
N SER A 387 -16.38 13.89 -34.08
CA SER A 387 -16.31 14.71 -35.30
C SER A 387 -15.77 16.12 -35.01
N ALA A 388 -16.16 16.70 -33.87
CA ALA A 388 -15.68 18.01 -33.43
C ALA A 388 -14.17 17.99 -33.15
N ASP A 389 -13.67 16.99 -32.42
CA ASP A 389 -12.24 16.88 -32.12
C ASP A 389 -11.40 16.75 -33.41
N ARG A 390 -11.89 15.96 -34.38
CA ARG A 390 -11.22 15.79 -35.68
C ARG A 390 -11.18 17.09 -36.47
N GLN A 391 -12.25 17.89 -36.42
CA GLN A 391 -12.29 19.19 -37.08
C GLN A 391 -11.30 20.16 -36.43
N GLU A 392 -11.26 20.22 -35.09
CA GLU A 392 -10.33 21.07 -34.34
C GLU A 392 -8.87 20.76 -34.67
N VAL A 393 -8.48 19.48 -34.66
CA VAL A 393 -7.12 19.08 -35.04
C VAL A 393 -6.80 19.47 -36.47
N ALA A 394 -7.74 19.31 -37.41
CA ALA A 394 -7.55 19.70 -38.80
C ALA A 394 -7.36 21.22 -38.96
N GLU A 395 -8.10 22.03 -38.21
CA GLU A 395 -7.96 23.49 -38.20
C GLU A 395 -6.59 23.92 -37.63
N LEU A 396 -6.16 23.33 -36.52
CA LEU A 396 -4.85 23.59 -35.92
C LEU A 396 -3.71 23.16 -36.87
N GLN A 397 -3.84 22.00 -37.52
CA GLN A 397 -2.89 21.51 -38.50
C GLN A 397 -2.78 22.43 -39.73
N ALA A 398 -3.92 22.94 -40.22
CA ALA A 398 -3.94 23.90 -41.31
C ALA A 398 -3.25 25.23 -40.92
N SER A 399 -3.49 25.71 -39.71
CA SER A 399 -2.84 26.90 -39.16
C SER A 399 -1.32 26.74 -39.04
N ALA A 400 -0.85 25.61 -38.50
CA ALA A 400 0.58 25.30 -38.40
C ALA A 400 1.24 25.20 -39.79
N THR A 401 0.55 24.58 -40.76
CA THR A 401 1.04 24.48 -42.15
C THR A 401 1.15 25.86 -42.80
N ARG A 402 0.18 26.75 -42.57
CA ARG A 402 0.23 28.13 -43.07
C ARG A 402 1.45 28.88 -42.49
N LEU A 403 1.64 28.83 -41.18
CA LEU A 403 2.78 29.48 -40.51
C LEU A 403 4.13 28.90 -40.96
N GLN A 404 4.20 27.59 -41.19
CA GLN A 404 5.41 26.95 -41.72
C GLN A 404 5.76 27.45 -43.12
N ASN A 405 4.76 27.60 -43.98
CA ASN A 405 4.96 28.15 -45.33
C ASN A 405 5.41 29.62 -45.28
N GLU A 406 4.83 30.43 -44.39
CA GLU A 406 5.25 31.82 -44.16
C GLU A 406 6.69 31.90 -43.65
N ALA A 407 7.08 31.07 -42.68
CA ALA A 407 8.44 31.01 -42.15
C ALA A 407 9.46 30.60 -43.23
N ASN A 408 9.11 29.62 -44.07
CA ASN A 408 9.95 29.18 -45.19
C ASN A 408 10.10 30.28 -46.26
N ALA A 409 9.02 30.98 -46.60
CA ALA A 409 9.05 32.09 -47.55
C ALA A 409 9.93 33.24 -47.02
N LEU A 410 9.83 33.56 -45.73
CA LEU A 410 10.65 34.59 -45.10
C LEU A 410 12.14 34.19 -45.07
N MET A 411 12.43 32.90 -44.84
CA MET A 411 13.80 32.37 -44.90
C MET A 411 14.42 32.55 -46.30
N LEU A 412 13.63 32.34 -47.37
CA LEU A 412 14.06 32.58 -48.75
C LEU A 412 14.25 34.06 -49.06
N GLN A 413 13.43 34.95 -48.48
CA GLN A 413 13.64 36.40 -48.60
C GLN A 413 14.95 36.82 -47.92
N MET A 414 15.24 36.29 -46.73
CA MET A 414 16.47 36.58 -45.99
C MET A 414 17.75 36.16 -46.74
N SER A 415 17.70 35.11 -47.57
CA SER A 415 18.87 34.72 -48.38
C SER A 415 19.19 35.70 -49.51
N ASN A 416 18.23 36.56 -49.89
CA ASN A 416 18.35 37.51 -51.00
C ASN A 416 18.62 38.96 -50.53
N VAL A 417 18.66 39.21 -49.22
CA VAL A 417 18.89 40.56 -48.64
C VAL A 417 20.32 40.69 -48.13
N PHE A 418 21.06 41.65 -48.68
CA PHE A 418 22.45 41.94 -48.32
C PHE A 418 22.60 43.15 -47.38
N ASP A 419 21.55 43.96 -47.23
CA ASP A 419 21.56 45.11 -46.31
C ASP A 419 21.48 44.63 -44.84
N PRO A 420 22.42 45.02 -43.97
CA PRO A 420 22.43 44.58 -42.58
C PRO A 420 21.22 45.02 -41.76
N ALA A 421 20.65 46.21 -42.02
CA ALA A 421 19.52 46.74 -41.25
C ALA A 421 18.21 46.02 -41.63
N GLU A 422 17.95 45.86 -42.93
CA GLU A 422 16.82 45.08 -43.45
C GLU A 422 16.91 43.62 -43.01
N ARG A 423 18.11 43.03 -43.03
CA ARG A 423 18.34 41.66 -42.56
C ARG A 423 18.04 41.50 -41.07
N PHE A 424 18.40 42.47 -40.24
CA PHE A 424 18.08 42.46 -38.80
C PHE A 424 16.57 42.50 -38.55
N GLU A 425 15.82 43.32 -39.29
CA GLU A 425 14.36 43.37 -39.18
C GLU A 425 13.71 42.03 -39.59
N LEU A 426 14.19 41.43 -40.68
CA LEU A 426 13.72 40.11 -41.13
C LEU A 426 14.04 39.00 -40.11
N TYR A 427 15.18 39.06 -39.42
CA TYR A 427 15.49 38.16 -38.31
C TYR A 427 14.46 38.27 -37.18
N GLY A 428 14.07 39.50 -36.79
CA GLY A 428 13.05 39.73 -35.76
C GLY A 428 11.68 39.17 -36.17
N ARG A 429 11.27 39.40 -37.42
CA ARG A 429 10.01 38.85 -37.97
C ARG A 429 10.04 37.32 -38.03
N LYS A 430 11.16 36.73 -38.43
CA LYS A 430 11.34 35.27 -38.46
C LYS A 430 11.26 34.67 -37.08
N MET A 431 11.93 35.25 -36.09
CA MET A 431 11.87 34.77 -34.71
C MET A 431 10.44 34.79 -34.15
N ASN A 432 9.64 35.81 -34.48
CA ASN A 432 8.22 35.86 -34.12
C ASN A 432 7.42 34.75 -34.83
N LEU A 433 7.61 34.57 -36.14
CA LEU A 433 6.96 33.49 -36.89
C LEU A 433 7.33 32.10 -36.38
N ASP A 434 8.61 31.85 -36.08
CA ASP A 434 9.09 30.58 -35.52
C ASP A 434 8.45 30.32 -34.14
N THR A 435 8.30 31.36 -33.32
CA THR A 435 7.59 31.25 -32.03
C THR A 435 6.12 30.87 -32.23
N ARG A 436 5.43 31.53 -33.16
CA ARG A 436 4.01 31.26 -33.48
C ARG A 436 3.82 29.87 -34.08
N LEU A 437 4.74 29.44 -34.93
CA LEU A 437 4.77 28.11 -35.53
C LEU A 437 4.92 27.03 -34.47
N ILE A 438 5.88 27.16 -33.55
CA ILE A 438 6.09 26.21 -32.45
C ILE A 438 4.84 26.13 -31.57
N LYS A 439 4.21 27.27 -31.24
CA LYS A 439 2.93 27.28 -30.49
C LYS A 439 1.81 26.55 -31.24
N ALA A 440 1.65 26.79 -32.54
CA ALA A 440 0.63 26.13 -33.34
C ALA A 440 0.86 24.61 -33.47
N GLN A 441 2.12 24.19 -33.66
CA GLN A 441 2.50 22.77 -33.69
C GLN A 441 2.26 22.09 -32.33
N ASN A 442 2.61 22.76 -31.23
CA ASN A 442 2.33 22.24 -29.88
C ASN A 442 0.82 22.16 -29.59
N ALA A 443 0.03 23.14 -30.03
CA ALA A 443 -1.43 23.10 -29.87
C ALA A 443 -2.06 21.93 -30.64
N GLU A 444 -1.67 21.72 -31.91
CA GLU A 444 -2.10 20.56 -32.70
C GLU A 444 -1.73 19.24 -32.01
N ARG A 445 -0.48 19.10 -31.56
CA ARG A 445 -0.01 17.89 -30.88
C ARG A 445 -0.71 17.68 -29.53
N ALA A 446 -0.94 18.74 -28.76
CA ALA A 446 -1.68 18.68 -27.50
C ALA A 446 -3.14 18.23 -27.70
N ALA A 447 -3.81 18.73 -28.74
CA ALA A 447 -5.17 18.29 -29.09
C ALA A 447 -5.21 16.79 -29.44
N ARG A 448 -4.23 16.29 -30.20
CA ARG A 448 -4.09 14.85 -30.48
C ARG A 448 -3.83 14.01 -29.24
N ILE A 449 -2.99 14.48 -28.32
CA ILE A 449 -2.73 13.83 -27.03
C ILE A 449 -4.02 13.75 -26.19
N ALA A 450 -4.81 14.83 -26.16
CA ALA A 450 -6.07 14.88 -25.44
C ALA A 450 -7.09 13.87 -26.00
N MET A 451 -7.24 13.79 -27.33
CA MET A 451 -8.09 12.80 -27.99
C MET A 451 -7.69 11.36 -27.64
N ARG A 452 -6.39 11.04 -27.72
CA ARG A 452 -5.88 9.69 -27.39
C ARG A 452 -6.13 9.34 -25.93
N SER A 453 -5.90 10.30 -25.04
CA SER A 453 -6.09 10.13 -23.60
C SER A 453 -7.55 9.90 -23.26
N ALA A 454 -8.48 10.64 -23.88
CA ALA A 454 -9.92 10.45 -23.71
C ALA A 454 -10.38 9.07 -24.19
N ASN A 455 -9.92 8.63 -25.36
CA ASN A 455 -10.25 7.30 -25.91
C ASN A 455 -9.68 6.17 -25.05
N THR A 456 -8.44 6.33 -24.55
CA THR A 456 -7.81 5.35 -23.65
C THR A 456 -8.56 5.26 -22.33
N LYS A 457 -8.95 6.41 -21.76
CA LYS A 457 -9.76 6.47 -20.55
C LYS A 457 -11.10 5.74 -20.72
N ALA A 458 -11.83 5.99 -21.80
CA ALA A 458 -13.12 5.34 -22.05
C ALA A 458 -12.98 3.81 -22.17
N LYS A 459 -12.07 3.34 -23.04
CA LYS A 459 -11.86 1.91 -23.27
C LYS A 459 -11.36 1.17 -22.04
N LEU A 460 -10.47 1.80 -21.27
CA LEU A 460 -9.95 1.20 -20.06
C LEU A 460 -11.00 1.21 -18.95
N GLY A 461 -11.76 2.30 -18.81
CA GLY A 461 -12.89 2.40 -17.88
C GLY A 461 -13.89 1.25 -18.08
N GLU A 462 -14.36 1.03 -19.32
CA GLU A 462 -15.25 -0.09 -19.66
C GLU A 462 -14.67 -1.45 -19.22
N LYS A 463 -13.41 -1.72 -19.56
CA LYS A 463 -12.73 -2.97 -19.16
C LYS A 463 -12.58 -3.14 -17.66
N LEU A 464 -12.43 -2.04 -16.93
CA LEU A 464 -12.26 -2.06 -15.48
C LEU A 464 -13.60 -2.29 -14.76
N VAL A 465 -14.71 -1.82 -15.32
CA VAL A 465 -16.06 -2.11 -14.78
C VAL A 465 -16.30 -3.62 -14.72
N ASP A 466 -16.02 -4.35 -15.81
CA ASP A 466 -16.17 -5.82 -15.87
C ASP A 466 -15.29 -6.57 -14.86
N VAL A 467 -14.24 -5.91 -14.37
CA VAL A 467 -13.21 -6.51 -13.51
C VAL A 467 -13.42 -6.15 -12.04
N ASN A 468 -14.09 -5.02 -11.76
CA ASN A 468 -14.09 -4.41 -10.43
C ASN A 468 -15.16 -4.94 -9.49
N ASP A 469 -16.24 -5.61 -9.94
CA ASP A 469 -17.40 -6.08 -9.15
C ASP A 469 -18.05 -5.04 -8.19
N CYS A 470 -17.47 -3.83 -8.08
CA CYS A 470 -17.89 -2.71 -7.23
C CYS A 470 -18.72 -1.71 -8.04
N GLN A 471 -19.63 -1.01 -7.36
CA GLN A 471 -20.55 -0.05 -7.98
C GLN A 471 -19.88 1.25 -8.50
N GLU A 472 -18.64 1.56 -8.09
CA GLU A 472 -17.92 2.76 -8.52
C GLU A 472 -16.88 2.49 -9.61
N GLU A 473 -16.79 3.43 -10.57
CA GLU A 473 -15.82 3.43 -11.65
C GLU A 473 -14.41 3.74 -11.11
N ILE A 474 -13.42 2.91 -11.48
CA ILE A 474 -12.02 3.15 -11.10
C ILE A 474 -11.49 4.38 -11.85
N PRO A 475 -10.97 5.41 -11.16
CA PRO A 475 -10.40 6.57 -11.80
C PRO A 475 -9.23 6.21 -12.72
N VAL A 476 -9.27 6.69 -13.96
CA VAL A 476 -8.17 6.60 -14.93
C VAL A 476 -7.64 8.00 -15.24
N ILE A 477 -6.36 8.26 -14.94
CA ILE A 477 -5.69 9.55 -15.19
C ILE A 477 -4.48 9.33 -16.10
N SER A 478 -4.48 10.00 -17.25
CA SER A 478 -3.34 10.01 -18.19
C SER A 478 -2.40 11.15 -17.85
N ILE A 479 -1.10 10.87 -17.73
CA ILE A 479 -0.06 11.82 -17.34
C ILE A 479 1.12 11.87 -18.33
N SER A 480 1.77 13.05 -18.37
CA SER A 480 3.06 13.24 -19.05
C SER A 480 4.15 13.62 -18.05
N ASN A 481 5.02 12.66 -17.74
CA ASN A 481 6.17 12.88 -16.86
C ASN A 481 7.25 13.74 -17.54
N THR A 482 7.48 13.55 -18.83
CA THR A 482 8.52 14.19 -19.65
C THR A 482 8.28 15.70 -19.81
N ASP A 483 7.08 16.12 -20.22
CA ASP A 483 6.76 17.54 -20.35
C ASP A 483 6.72 18.22 -18.98
N TYR A 484 6.23 17.54 -17.93
CA TYR A 484 6.26 18.07 -16.57
C TYR A 484 7.70 18.30 -16.08
N GLN A 485 8.63 17.39 -16.38
CA GLN A 485 10.04 17.55 -16.05
C GLN A 485 10.68 18.75 -16.75
N LYS A 486 10.33 19.03 -18.02
CA LYS A 486 10.79 20.24 -18.73
C LYS A 486 10.30 21.51 -18.03
N HIS A 487 9.03 21.55 -17.60
CA HIS A 487 8.51 22.67 -16.81
C HIS A 487 9.27 22.83 -15.49
N ARG A 488 9.55 21.73 -14.78
CA ARG A 488 10.33 21.75 -13.53
C ARG A 488 11.78 22.21 -13.70
N ALA A 489 12.40 21.94 -14.86
CA ALA A 489 13.74 22.42 -15.17
C ALA A 489 13.78 23.89 -15.64
N GLY A 490 12.65 24.40 -16.14
CA GLY A 490 12.63 25.62 -16.95
C GLY A 490 13.09 25.31 -18.39
N PHE A 491 12.59 26.09 -19.35
CA PHE A 491 12.85 25.83 -20.77
C PHE A 491 12.94 27.11 -21.58
N ASN A 492 13.56 27.00 -22.75
CA ASN A 492 13.60 28.06 -23.74
C ASN A 492 12.47 27.87 -24.75
N THR A 493 11.72 28.93 -25.06
CA THR A 493 10.52 28.85 -25.89
C THR A 493 10.79 28.50 -27.36
N LEU A 494 12.04 28.67 -27.82
CA LEU A 494 12.47 28.34 -29.18
C LEU A 494 13.24 27.02 -29.28
N GLN A 495 13.71 26.47 -28.15
CA GLN A 495 14.51 25.24 -28.12
C GLN A 495 13.74 24.11 -27.45
N ALA A 496 12.91 23.43 -28.24
CA ALA A 496 12.14 22.26 -27.82
C ALA A 496 11.29 22.47 -26.55
N PRO A 497 10.38 23.47 -26.54
CA PRO A 497 9.48 23.68 -25.41
C PRO A 497 8.58 22.45 -25.17
N PRO A 498 8.09 22.24 -23.94
CA PRO A 498 7.08 21.22 -23.66
C PRO A 498 5.85 21.45 -24.53
N THR A 499 5.25 20.36 -25.00
CA THR A 499 4.04 20.40 -25.81
C THR A 499 2.81 20.70 -24.95
N LEU A 500 2.75 20.10 -23.76
CA LEU A 500 1.64 20.26 -22.82
C LEU A 500 1.95 21.37 -21.82
N SER A 501 0.93 22.15 -21.44
CA SER A 501 0.99 23.00 -20.24
C SER A 501 1.13 22.13 -18.97
N VAL A 502 1.51 22.75 -17.85
CA VAL A 502 1.62 22.04 -16.56
C VAL A 502 0.31 21.34 -16.19
N GLU A 503 -0.83 21.99 -16.38
CA GLU A 503 -2.15 21.45 -16.12
C GLU A 503 -2.48 20.30 -17.08
N GLN A 504 -2.13 20.44 -18.36
CA GLN A 504 -2.36 19.42 -19.38
C GLN A 504 -1.49 18.17 -19.16
N THR A 505 -0.39 18.25 -18.41
CA THR A 505 0.36 17.06 -17.99
C THR A 505 -0.39 16.17 -17.00
N ASN A 506 -1.46 16.68 -16.37
CA ASN A 506 -2.24 16.06 -15.30
C ASN A 506 -1.45 15.65 -14.05
N ILE A 507 -0.17 16.03 -13.90
CA ILE A 507 0.59 15.77 -12.65
C ILE A 507 -0.03 16.54 -11.46
N PRO A 508 -0.40 17.83 -11.57
CA PRO A 508 -1.10 18.51 -10.48
C PRO A 508 -2.45 17.85 -10.13
N ALA A 509 -3.21 17.42 -11.15
CA ALA A 509 -4.48 16.72 -10.95
C ALA A 509 -4.29 15.37 -10.24
N LEU A 510 -3.22 14.64 -10.58
CA LEU A 510 -2.86 13.38 -9.92
C LEU A 510 -2.48 13.62 -8.44
N ARG A 511 -1.69 14.67 -8.15
CA ARG A 511 -1.35 15.05 -6.77
C ARG A 511 -2.59 15.43 -5.96
N GLN A 512 -3.51 16.18 -6.55
CA GLN A 512 -4.81 16.53 -5.96
C GLN A 512 -5.66 15.30 -5.65
N HIS A 513 -5.60 14.27 -6.50
CA HIS A 513 -6.31 13.01 -6.26
C HIS A 513 -5.70 12.24 -5.08
N PHE A 514 -4.37 12.11 -5.01
CA PHE A 514 -3.68 11.45 -3.89
C PHE A 514 -3.95 12.17 -2.56
N ALA A 515 -4.01 13.50 -2.58
CA ALA A 515 -4.34 14.31 -1.41
C ALA A 515 -5.74 14.08 -0.83
N GLN A 516 -6.65 13.46 -1.60
CA GLN A 516 -8.01 13.16 -1.15
C GLN A 516 -8.12 11.80 -0.44
N PHE A 517 -7.16 10.88 -0.63
CA PHE A 517 -7.20 9.56 -0.01
C PHE A 517 -7.35 9.59 1.53
N PRO A 518 -6.69 10.51 2.27
CA PRO A 518 -6.88 10.60 3.71
C PRO A 518 -8.24 11.15 4.14
N ASN A 519 -8.99 11.84 3.28
CA ASN A 519 -10.13 12.67 3.72
C ASN A 519 -11.18 11.88 4.51
N SER A 520 -11.57 10.70 4.06
CA SER A 520 -12.59 9.88 4.74
C SER A 520 -12.11 9.38 6.12
N ALA A 521 -10.86 8.92 6.19
CA ALA A 521 -10.23 8.48 7.43
C ALA A 521 -10.08 9.66 8.42
N ARG A 522 -9.60 10.81 7.94
CA ARG A 522 -9.38 12.02 8.75
C ARG A 522 -10.68 12.68 9.22
N MET A 523 -11.72 12.67 8.39
CA MET A 523 -13.07 13.09 8.81
C MET A 523 -13.63 12.18 9.89
N SER A 524 -13.49 10.86 9.73
CA SER A 524 -13.94 9.90 10.74
C SER A 524 -13.18 10.07 12.06
N GLU A 525 -11.87 10.30 11.98
CA GLU A 525 -10.98 10.53 13.13
C GLU A 525 -11.40 11.80 13.90
N ILE A 526 -11.52 12.93 13.21
CA ILE A 526 -11.86 14.20 13.87
C ILE A 526 -13.29 14.20 14.40
N GLN A 527 -14.21 13.54 13.69
CA GLN A 527 -15.57 13.32 14.17
C GLN A 527 -15.58 12.50 15.47
N HIS A 528 -14.81 11.42 15.52
CA HIS A 528 -14.72 10.60 16.72
C HIS A 528 -14.09 11.37 17.89
N LEU A 529 -12.99 12.09 17.63
CA LEU A 529 -12.35 12.94 18.64
C LEU A 529 -13.33 13.96 19.21
N PHE A 530 -14.04 14.70 18.34
CA PHE A 530 -14.88 15.82 18.77
C PHE A 530 -16.24 15.40 19.33
N GLN A 531 -16.91 14.40 18.74
CA GLN A 531 -18.27 14.00 19.14
C GLN A 531 -18.31 12.90 20.20
N THR A 532 -17.19 12.21 20.43
CA THR A 532 -17.11 11.03 21.30
C THR A 532 -16.05 11.17 22.39
N LEU A 533 -14.78 11.35 22.03
CA LEU A 533 -13.68 11.34 22.99
C LEU A 533 -13.65 12.60 23.87
N LEU A 534 -13.73 13.79 23.26
CA LEU A 534 -13.72 15.07 23.98
C LEU A 534 -14.86 15.19 25.00
N PRO A 535 -16.14 14.91 24.66
CA PRO A 535 -17.22 14.93 25.64
C PRO A 535 -16.99 13.93 26.77
N SER A 536 -16.39 12.78 26.50
CA SER A 536 -16.13 11.78 27.52
C SER A 536 -15.07 12.22 28.53
N VAL A 537 -14.01 12.88 28.06
CA VAL A 537 -12.99 13.50 28.92
C VAL A 537 -13.59 14.61 29.79
N ILE A 538 -14.39 15.50 29.18
CA ILE A 538 -15.06 16.59 29.91
C ILE A 538 -16.00 16.03 30.98
N LYS A 539 -16.84 15.04 30.64
CA LYS A 539 -17.75 14.42 31.62
C LYS A 539 -17.01 13.71 32.75
N ARG A 540 -15.83 13.15 32.47
CA ARG A 540 -15.00 12.55 33.52
C ARG A 540 -14.38 13.62 34.44
N ALA A 541 -13.92 14.74 33.89
CA ALA A 541 -13.44 15.87 34.68
C ALA A 541 -14.56 16.53 35.50
N GLU A 542 -15.77 16.67 34.94
CA GLU A 542 -16.96 17.13 35.67
C GLU A 542 -17.31 16.20 36.85
N LEU A 543 -17.21 14.89 36.66
CA LEU A 543 -17.44 13.90 37.74
C LEU A 543 -16.46 14.08 38.90
N LEU A 544 -15.18 14.34 38.59
CA LEU A 544 -14.15 14.64 39.60
C LEU A 544 -14.42 15.97 40.32
N ALA A 545 -14.98 16.95 39.61
CA ALA A 545 -15.30 18.26 40.16
C ALA A 545 -16.59 18.28 41.02
N ALA A 546 -17.49 17.33 40.82
CA ALA A 546 -18.80 17.26 41.46
C ALA A 546 -18.84 16.45 42.78
N SER A 547 -17.78 15.70 43.10
CA SER A 547 -17.81 14.68 44.16
C SER A 547 -17.96 15.29 45.56
N ASN A 548 -19.07 15.03 46.25
CA ASN A 548 -19.22 15.15 47.70
C ASN A 548 -20.08 13.99 48.25
N ALA A 549 -19.57 13.38 49.31
CA ALA A 549 -20.22 12.61 50.38
C ALA A 549 -20.65 11.14 50.18
N ASP A 550 -20.10 10.35 51.11
CA ASP A 550 -20.61 9.09 51.66
C ASP A 550 -22.10 9.17 52.00
N ASP A 551 -22.89 8.31 51.36
CA ASP A 551 -23.71 7.29 52.04
C ASP A 551 -24.37 6.37 51.00
N ARG A 552 -24.16 5.05 51.16
CA ARG A 552 -24.68 3.91 50.35
C ARG A 552 -24.05 3.63 48.97
N LYS A 553 -22.71 3.54 48.97
CA LYS A 553 -21.88 2.98 47.88
C LYS A 553 -22.27 1.55 47.44
N ALA A 554 -22.60 0.67 48.40
CA ALA A 554 -22.71 -0.78 48.15
C ALA A 554 -23.86 -1.20 47.20
N ASP A 555 -25.00 -0.51 47.21
CA ASP A 555 -26.17 -0.89 46.40
C ASP A 555 -26.00 -0.49 44.92
N ILE A 556 -25.37 0.65 44.65
CA ILE A 556 -25.05 1.12 43.29
C ILE A 556 -23.85 0.35 42.72
N GLU A 557 -22.86 0.02 43.56
CA GLU A 557 -21.72 -0.84 43.21
C GLU A 557 -22.19 -2.20 42.67
N ALA A 558 -23.24 -2.77 43.28
CA ALA A 558 -23.80 -4.05 42.85
C ALA A 558 -24.37 -4.01 41.43
N HIS A 559 -24.91 -2.88 40.96
CA HIS A 559 -25.41 -2.74 39.59
C HIS A 559 -24.27 -2.57 38.58
N VAL A 560 -23.20 -1.85 38.94
CA VAL A 560 -21.99 -1.70 38.12
C VAL A 560 -21.27 -3.05 37.99
N GLU A 561 -21.06 -3.76 39.10
CA GLU A 561 -20.43 -5.08 39.13
C GLU A 561 -21.23 -6.14 38.35
N ARG A 562 -22.57 -6.08 38.40
CA ARG A 562 -23.44 -6.95 37.60
C ARG A 562 -23.26 -6.72 36.10
N ALA A 563 -23.06 -5.47 35.67
CA ALA A 563 -22.81 -5.14 34.28
C ALA A 563 -21.41 -5.62 33.84
N THR A 564 -20.40 -5.42 34.68
CA THR A 564 -19.02 -5.90 34.45
C THR A 564 -18.94 -7.43 34.34
N LYS A 565 -19.80 -8.18 35.02
CA LYS A 565 -19.83 -9.65 34.88
C LYS A 565 -20.58 -10.16 33.64
N ARG A 566 -21.33 -9.31 32.94
CA ARG A 566 -22.20 -9.72 31.80
C ARG A 566 -21.55 -9.59 30.43
N TYR A 567 -20.52 -8.74 30.26
CA TYR A 567 -19.98 -8.45 28.92
C TYR A 567 -19.21 -9.64 28.35
N GLU A 568 -18.33 -10.29 29.12
CA GLU A 568 -17.48 -11.36 28.63
C GLU A 568 -18.29 -12.59 28.15
N PRO A 569 -19.28 -13.13 28.91
CA PRO A 569 -20.14 -14.20 28.41
C PRO A 569 -20.94 -13.84 27.16
N CYS A 570 -21.27 -12.54 26.98
CA CYS A 570 -21.96 -12.06 25.80
C CYS A 570 -21.04 -12.09 24.57
N ILE A 571 -19.79 -11.63 24.70
CA ILE A 571 -18.77 -11.74 23.64
C ILE A 571 -18.57 -13.21 23.25
N GLU A 572 -18.40 -14.09 24.23
CA GLU A 572 -18.19 -15.53 23.99
C GLU A 572 -19.35 -16.17 23.22
N LYS A 573 -20.59 -15.85 23.61
CA LYS A 573 -21.78 -16.37 22.93
C LYS A 573 -21.83 -15.94 21.47
N ILE A 574 -21.57 -14.68 21.17
CA ILE A 574 -21.66 -14.15 19.80
C ILE A 574 -20.51 -14.68 18.95
N LEU A 575 -19.28 -14.68 19.45
CA LEU A 575 -18.14 -15.24 18.74
C LEU A 575 -18.26 -16.76 18.55
N GLY A 576 -18.96 -17.46 19.44
CA GLY A 576 -19.38 -18.84 19.24
C GLY A 576 -20.26 -19.02 18.00
N ARG A 577 -21.29 -18.17 17.82
CA ARG A 577 -22.13 -18.20 16.60
C ARG A 577 -21.34 -17.86 15.34
N VAL A 578 -20.44 -16.87 15.43
CA VAL A 578 -19.55 -16.51 14.31
C VAL A 578 -18.64 -17.68 13.93
N LYS A 579 -18.11 -18.41 14.92
CA LYS A 579 -17.38 -19.65 14.70
C LYS A 579 -18.24 -20.70 14.01
N ASP A 580 -19.48 -20.90 14.46
CA ASP A 580 -20.39 -21.87 13.85
C ASP A 580 -20.66 -21.54 12.37
N TYR A 581 -20.82 -20.26 12.01
CA TYR A 581 -20.92 -19.85 10.61
C TYR A 581 -19.63 -20.13 9.82
N MET A 582 -18.45 -19.87 10.40
CA MET A 582 -17.19 -20.21 9.74
C MET A 582 -17.05 -21.72 9.54
N ASP A 583 -17.35 -22.53 10.54
CA ASP A 583 -17.20 -23.99 10.48
C ASP A 583 -18.24 -24.63 9.55
N LEU A 584 -19.52 -24.27 9.69
CA LEU A 584 -20.64 -24.93 9.01
C LEU A 584 -20.99 -24.35 7.63
N ASP A 585 -20.86 -23.04 7.45
CA ASP A 585 -21.26 -22.37 6.20
C ASP A 585 -20.09 -22.03 5.29
N LEU A 586 -18.90 -21.79 5.81
CA LEU A 586 -17.71 -21.48 5.01
C LEU A 586 -16.83 -22.73 4.81
N LEU A 587 -16.23 -23.23 5.89
CA LEU A 587 -15.24 -24.30 5.84
C LEU A 587 -15.84 -25.60 5.32
N LYS A 588 -17.05 -25.96 5.76
CA LYS A 588 -17.76 -27.12 5.23
C LYS A 588 -17.96 -27.01 3.71
N ARG A 589 -18.46 -25.88 3.20
CA ARG A 589 -18.65 -25.69 1.74
C ARG A 589 -17.34 -25.79 0.97
N VAL A 590 -16.29 -25.18 1.50
CA VAL A 590 -14.96 -25.24 0.88
C VAL A 590 -14.42 -26.67 0.84
N ARG A 591 -14.61 -27.45 1.91
CA ARG A 591 -14.25 -28.88 1.96
C ARG A 591 -15.11 -29.74 1.03
N ASP A 592 -16.40 -29.46 0.94
CA ASP A 592 -17.32 -30.21 0.06
C ASP A 592 -16.95 -30.04 -1.44
N LEU A 593 -16.22 -28.98 -1.80
CA LEU A 593 -15.75 -28.70 -3.16
C LEU A 593 -14.36 -29.29 -3.47
N GLU A 594 -13.67 -29.86 -2.47
CA GLU A 594 -12.31 -30.39 -2.63
C GLU A 594 -12.24 -31.51 -3.68
N GLU A 595 -13.27 -32.36 -3.72
CA GLU A 595 -13.35 -33.46 -4.68
C GLU A 595 -13.47 -32.94 -6.12
N ASP A 596 -14.29 -31.91 -6.34
CA ASP A 596 -14.44 -31.27 -7.65
C ASP A 596 -13.10 -30.66 -8.12
N TRP A 597 -12.40 -29.94 -7.24
CA TRP A 597 -11.08 -29.38 -7.58
C TRP A 597 -10.04 -30.45 -7.86
N SER A 598 -10.10 -31.57 -7.14
CA SER A 598 -9.21 -32.70 -7.37
C SER A 598 -9.46 -33.35 -8.72
N ASN A 599 -10.73 -33.49 -9.13
CA ASN A 599 -11.11 -34.00 -10.45
C ASN A 599 -10.66 -33.05 -11.58
N ASP A 600 -10.92 -31.75 -11.44
CA ASP A 600 -10.48 -30.74 -12.41
C ASP A 600 -8.93 -30.66 -12.50
N ALA A 601 -8.25 -30.83 -11.36
CA ALA A 601 -6.80 -30.89 -11.29
C ALA A 601 -6.25 -32.16 -11.95
N GLU A 602 -7.00 -33.27 -11.93
CA GLU A 602 -6.67 -34.50 -12.62
C GLU A 602 -6.55 -34.26 -14.13
N ASP A 603 -7.58 -33.64 -14.72
CA ASP A 603 -7.62 -33.27 -16.13
C ASP A 603 -6.48 -32.31 -16.51
N LEU A 604 -6.20 -31.35 -15.64
CA LEU A 604 -5.11 -30.40 -15.83
C LEU A 604 -3.73 -31.09 -15.79
N CYS A 605 -3.53 -32.03 -14.86
CA CYS A 605 -2.32 -32.84 -14.78
C CYS A 605 -2.11 -33.71 -16.02
N ASP A 606 -3.18 -34.31 -16.54
CA ASP A 606 -3.13 -35.11 -17.77
C ASP A 606 -2.79 -34.24 -19.00
N LYS A 607 -3.36 -33.03 -19.08
CA LYS A 607 -2.99 -32.03 -20.09
C LYS A 607 -1.51 -31.63 -19.99
N TRP A 608 -0.99 -31.41 -18.78
CA TRP A 608 0.42 -31.11 -18.56
C TRP A 608 1.32 -32.29 -18.93
N SER A 609 0.94 -33.53 -18.64
CA SER A 609 1.70 -34.72 -19.04
C SER A 609 1.81 -34.88 -20.56
N ASN A 610 0.81 -34.40 -21.31
CA ASN A 610 0.85 -34.36 -22.76
C ASN A 610 1.72 -33.22 -23.29
N THR A 611 1.71 -32.08 -22.60
CA THR A 611 2.38 -30.83 -23.00
C THR A 611 3.87 -30.80 -22.66
N TYR A 612 4.23 -31.22 -21.46
CA TYR A 612 5.59 -31.17 -20.93
C TYR A 612 6.19 -32.57 -20.89
N LYS A 613 7.19 -32.83 -21.74
CA LYS A 613 7.94 -34.09 -21.73
C LYS A 613 8.95 -34.12 -20.57
N ALA A 614 9.69 -35.23 -20.45
CA ALA A 614 10.53 -35.59 -19.30
C ALA A 614 11.47 -34.48 -18.79
N GLY A 615 12.18 -33.80 -19.69
CA GLY A 615 13.11 -32.72 -19.38
C GLY A 615 12.39 -31.43 -18.97
N PRO A 616 11.51 -30.85 -19.81
CA PRO A 616 10.72 -29.67 -19.47
C PRO A 616 9.94 -29.79 -18.14
N MET A 617 9.37 -30.96 -17.86
CA MET A 617 8.68 -31.21 -16.58
C MET A 617 9.66 -31.13 -15.41
N LEU A 618 10.82 -31.79 -15.49
CA LEU A 618 11.83 -31.74 -14.43
C LEU A 618 12.33 -30.31 -14.17
N ASN A 619 12.48 -29.50 -15.22
CA ASN A 619 12.88 -28.10 -15.09
C ASN A 619 11.82 -27.26 -14.38
N LEU A 620 10.52 -27.48 -14.70
CA LEU A 620 9.43 -26.88 -13.95
C LEU A 620 9.52 -27.27 -12.46
N MET A 621 9.73 -28.55 -12.14
CA MET A 621 9.85 -28.99 -10.73
C MET A 621 11.07 -28.39 -10.01
N ASN A 622 12.22 -28.28 -10.68
CA ASN A 622 13.42 -27.65 -10.10
C ASN A 622 13.21 -26.17 -9.76
N ARG A 623 12.25 -25.52 -10.43
CA ARG A 623 11.88 -24.12 -10.27
C ARG A 623 10.50 -23.95 -9.65
N ASN A 624 10.06 -24.89 -8.83
CA ASN A 624 8.80 -24.82 -8.08
C ASN A 624 7.57 -24.51 -8.96
N GLY A 625 7.53 -25.10 -10.16
CA GLY A 625 6.43 -24.95 -11.12
C GLY A 625 6.47 -23.68 -11.99
N LEU A 626 7.57 -22.90 -11.95
CA LEU A 626 7.72 -21.63 -12.67
C LEU A 626 8.53 -21.78 -13.96
N ARG A 627 8.02 -21.21 -15.05
CA ARG A 627 8.79 -20.91 -16.27
C ARG A 627 8.61 -19.45 -16.67
N ARG A 628 9.72 -18.73 -16.86
CA ARG A 628 9.70 -17.33 -17.30
C ARG A 628 9.12 -17.22 -18.71
N GLY A 629 8.33 -16.18 -18.95
CA GLY A 629 7.85 -15.85 -20.29
C GLY A 629 8.99 -15.30 -21.15
N SER A 630 8.90 -15.51 -22.45
CA SER A 630 9.81 -14.87 -23.43
C SER A 630 8.99 -14.05 -24.42
N LYS A 631 9.65 -13.28 -25.30
CA LYS A 631 8.97 -12.57 -26.41
C LYS A 631 8.07 -13.48 -27.27
N LYS A 632 8.28 -14.81 -27.22
CA LYS A 632 7.54 -15.82 -28.01
C LYS A 632 6.74 -16.82 -27.17
N SER A 633 6.78 -16.75 -25.83
CA SER A 633 6.20 -17.76 -24.94
C SER A 633 5.56 -17.11 -23.73
N THR A 634 4.34 -17.52 -23.39
CA THR A 634 3.72 -17.12 -22.13
C THR A 634 4.46 -17.73 -20.93
N PRO A 635 4.51 -17.01 -19.79
CA PRO A 635 4.98 -17.58 -18.53
C PRO A 635 4.06 -18.73 -18.10
N VAL A 636 4.61 -19.71 -17.40
CA VAL A 636 3.87 -20.85 -16.85
C VAL A 636 4.06 -20.85 -15.34
N ILE A 637 2.96 -20.97 -14.60
CA ILE A 637 2.96 -21.09 -13.14
C ILE A 637 1.94 -22.17 -12.78
N LEU A 638 2.43 -23.38 -12.52
CA LEU A 638 1.55 -24.55 -12.31
C LEU A 638 0.62 -24.36 -11.10
N SER A 639 1.14 -23.83 -9.99
CA SER A 639 0.34 -23.54 -8.81
C SER A 639 -0.70 -22.46 -9.04
N GLY A 640 -0.43 -21.47 -9.92
CA GLY A 640 -1.40 -20.45 -10.30
C GLY A 640 -2.55 -21.02 -11.15
N GLU A 641 -2.24 -21.90 -12.10
CA GLU A 641 -3.25 -22.60 -12.89
C GLU A 641 -4.14 -23.51 -12.03
N LEU A 642 -3.59 -24.21 -11.03
CA LEU A 642 -4.38 -24.97 -10.06
C LEU A 642 -5.23 -24.05 -9.18
N LEU A 643 -4.65 -22.96 -8.68
CA LEU A 643 -5.37 -21.99 -7.85
C LEU A 643 -6.60 -21.42 -8.56
N HIS A 644 -6.52 -21.23 -9.87
CA HIS A 644 -7.65 -20.76 -10.67
C HIS A 644 -8.87 -21.67 -10.60
N LEU A 645 -8.69 -22.99 -10.43
CA LEU A 645 -9.78 -23.97 -10.30
C LEU A 645 -10.62 -23.70 -9.03
N ALA A 646 -9.96 -23.42 -7.91
CA ALA A 646 -10.61 -23.21 -6.61
C ALA A 646 -10.99 -21.74 -6.34
N SER A 647 -10.29 -20.78 -6.95
CA SER A 647 -10.39 -19.35 -6.61
C SER A 647 -11.82 -18.78 -6.66
N GLY A 648 -12.59 -19.14 -7.69
CA GLY A 648 -13.95 -18.62 -7.90
C GLY A 648 -14.94 -19.16 -6.87
N SER A 649 -14.85 -20.45 -6.56
CA SER A 649 -15.77 -21.13 -5.64
C SER A 649 -15.45 -20.78 -4.18
N ILE A 650 -14.18 -20.66 -3.81
CA ILE A 650 -13.76 -20.11 -2.50
C ILE A 650 -14.24 -18.67 -2.32
N SER A 651 -14.05 -17.81 -3.33
CA SER A 651 -14.51 -16.42 -3.28
C SER A 651 -16.04 -16.34 -3.08
N ALA A 652 -16.79 -17.21 -3.75
CA ALA A 652 -18.24 -17.30 -3.59
C ALA A 652 -18.65 -17.77 -2.19
N ALA A 653 -17.99 -18.79 -1.64
CA ALA A 653 -18.24 -19.28 -0.28
C ALA A 653 -17.96 -18.19 0.77
N MET A 654 -16.84 -17.47 0.63
CA MET A 654 -16.49 -16.31 1.46
C MET A 654 -17.56 -15.21 1.38
N ALA A 655 -18.03 -14.88 0.18
CA ALA A 655 -19.08 -13.87 -0.01
C ALA A 655 -20.41 -14.25 0.67
N ILE A 656 -20.80 -15.53 0.59
CA ILE A 656 -22.01 -16.05 1.25
C ILE A 656 -21.88 -15.96 2.77
N ALA A 657 -20.74 -16.39 3.34
CA ALA A 657 -20.51 -16.37 4.78
C ALA A 657 -20.35 -14.94 5.34
N ARG A 658 -19.91 -13.98 4.52
CA ARG A 658 -19.64 -12.59 4.93
C ARG A 658 -20.84 -11.92 5.58
N THR A 659 -22.03 -12.04 4.99
CA THR A 659 -23.22 -11.29 5.44
C THR A 659 -23.74 -11.76 6.81
N PRO A 660 -23.94 -13.08 7.04
CA PRO A 660 -24.29 -13.59 8.37
C PRO A 660 -23.25 -13.25 9.44
N ILE A 661 -21.95 -13.43 9.15
CA ILE A 661 -20.87 -13.09 10.08
C ILE A 661 -20.93 -11.60 10.44
N TYR A 662 -21.03 -10.71 9.44
CA TYR A 662 -21.12 -9.28 9.68
C TYR A 662 -22.37 -8.89 10.49
N LYS A 663 -23.49 -9.60 10.32
CA LYS A 663 -24.70 -9.40 11.11
C LYS A 663 -24.49 -9.80 12.57
N GLU A 664 -23.93 -10.99 12.83
CA GLU A 664 -23.64 -11.47 14.19
C GLU A 664 -22.67 -10.56 14.92
N VAL A 665 -21.61 -10.13 14.25
CA VAL A 665 -20.64 -9.22 14.85
C VAL A 665 -21.30 -7.84 15.15
N ARG A 666 -22.25 -7.36 14.33
CA ARG A 666 -23.07 -6.17 14.65
C ARG A 666 -23.95 -6.37 15.88
N GLU A 667 -24.36 -7.60 16.22
CA GLU A 667 -25.11 -7.87 17.45
C GLU A 667 -24.29 -7.52 18.70
N ILE A 668 -22.96 -7.60 18.66
CA ILE A 668 -22.09 -7.22 19.79
C ILE A 668 -22.36 -5.78 20.20
N VAL A 669 -22.46 -4.87 19.23
CA VAL A 669 -22.75 -3.45 19.50
C VAL A 669 -24.11 -3.29 20.18
N ARG A 670 -25.13 -4.04 19.73
CA ARG A 670 -26.48 -3.97 20.30
C ARG A 670 -26.52 -4.50 21.73
N ASP A 671 -25.92 -5.67 21.97
CA ASP A 671 -25.94 -6.31 23.28
C ASP A 671 -25.11 -5.51 24.29
N MET A 672 -23.96 -4.97 23.89
CA MET A 672 -23.14 -4.09 24.75
C MET A 672 -23.87 -2.78 25.09
N LYS A 673 -24.53 -2.15 24.11
CA LYS A 673 -25.43 -1.01 24.38
C LYS A 673 -26.55 -1.40 25.36
N GLY A 674 -27.08 -2.61 25.23
CA GLY A 674 -28.10 -3.18 26.11
C GLY A 674 -27.61 -3.32 27.56
N ILE A 675 -26.44 -3.91 27.78
CA ILE A 675 -25.85 -4.07 29.12
C ILE A 675 -25.68 -2.71 29.81
N VAL A 676 -25.12 -1.72 29.10
CA VAL A 676 -24.94 -0.37 29.66
C VAL A 676 -26.29 0.32 29.92
N LYS A 677 -27.27 0.14 29.02
CA LYS A 677 -28.62 0.69 29.20
C LYS A 677 -29.33 0.08 30.41
N ASP A 678 -29.24 -1.24 30.57
CA ASP A 678 -29.79 -1.97 31.72
C ASP A 678 -29.17 -1.46 33.03
N MET A 679 -27.85 -1.24 33.05
CA MET A 679 -27.13 -0.67 34.20
C MET A 679 -27.65 0.73 34.55
N VAL A 680 -27.72 1.64 33.56
CA VAL A 680 -28.25 3.00 33.75
C VAL A 680 -29.70 2.98 34.23
N HIS A 681 -30.54 2.08 33.70
CA HIS A 681 -31.93 1.95 34.11
C HIS A 681 -32.05 1.41 35.54
N ALA A 682 -31.24 0.41 35.91
CA ALA A 682 -31.20 -0.14 37.25
C ALA A 682 -30.78 0.92 38.29
N ILE A 683 -29.76 1.73 37.97
CA ILE A 683 -29.30 2.82 38.85
C ILE A 683 -30.39 3.89 39.02
N ASN A 684 -31.06 4.31 37.94
CA ASN A 684 -32.13 5.32 38.01
C ASN A 684 -33.38 4.86 38.77
N ASN A 685 -33.70 3.57 38.73
CA ASN A 685 -34.89 3.01 39.39
C ASN A 685 -34.61 2.53 40.82
N ASP A 686 -33.35 2.56 41.27
CA ASP A 686 -33.00 2.22 42.64
C ASP A 686 -33.49 3.34 43.56
N THR A 687 -34.34 3.02 44.53
CA THR A 687 -34.86 3.98 45.53
C THR A 687 -33.76 4.66 46.34
N SER A 688 -32.54 4.16 46.27
CA SER A 688 -31.33 4.70 46.89
C SER A 688 -30.71 5.86 46.10
N ALA A 689 -31.03 6.01 44.80
CA ALA A 689 -30.53 7.09 43.94
C ALA A 689 -31.24 8.44 44.18
N THR A 690 -32.29 8.48 45.00
CA THR A 690 -33.11 9.68 45.25
C THR A 690 -32.45 10.72 46.15
N ILE A 691 -31.29 10.43 46.76
CA ILE A 691 -30.64 11.27 47.78
C ILE A 691 -29.24 11.77 47.33
N VAL A 692 -28.62 11.14 46.33
CA VAL A 692 -27.29 11.51 45.79
C VAL A 692 -27.40 11.95 44.34
N ASP A 693 -26.66 12.98 43.95
CA ASP A 693 -26.56 13.41 42.54
C ASP A 693 -25.70 12.41 41.74
N VAL A 694 -26.33 11.32 41.29
CA VAL A 694 -25.72 10.30 40.41
C VAL A 694 -25.62 10.76 38.95
N GLN A 695 -26.18 11.92 38.62
CA GLN A 695 -26.29 12.41 37.26
C GLN A 695 -24.92 12.59 36.56
N PRO A 696 -23.87 13.12 37.21
CA PRO A 696 -22.54 13.23 36.62
C PRO A 696 -21.97 11.86 36.21
N PHE A 697 -22.16 10.83 37.04
CA PHE A 697 -21.72 9.47 36.72
C PHE A 697 -22.53 8.87 35.57
N LEU A 698 -23.85 9.08 35.56
CA LEU A 698 -24.71 8.60 34.47
C LEU A 698 -24.37 9.29 33.14
N ASP A 699 -24.01 10.57 33.15
CA ASP A 699 -23.59 11.28 31.95
C ASP A 699 -22.20 10.84 31.47
N TYR A 700 -21.28 10.53 32.38
CA TYR A 700 -20.05 9.83 32.07
C TYR A 700 -20.31 8.47 31.39
N VAL A 701 -21.14 7.60 31.98
CA VAL A 701 -21.50 6.29 31.41
C VAL A 701 -22.14 6.43 30.02
N LYS A 702 -23.02 7.42 29.82
CA LYS A 702 -23.62 7.71 28.49
C LYS A 702 -22.57 8.12 27.46
N SER A 703 -21.54 8.87 27.87
CA SER A 703 -20.44 9.29 26.98
C SER A 703 -19.56 8.11 26.58
N GLU A 704 -19.15 7.27 27.55
CA GLU A 704 -18.37 6.06 27.32
C GLU A 704 -19.11 5.01 26.50
N ARG A 705 -20.45 4.97 26.58
CA ARG A 705 -21.25 4.14 25.67
C ARG A 705 -20.99 4.47 24.20
N ARG A 706 -20.72 5.74 23.85
CA ARG A 706 -20.36 6.12 22.48
C ARG A 706 -18.93 5.64 22.14
N VAL A 707 -18.00 5.77 23.08
CA VAL A 707 -16.61 5.28 22.95
C VAL A 707 -16.61 3.78 22.68
N LEU A 708 -17.36 3.01 23.48
CA LEU A 708 -17.58 1.57 23.35
C LEU A 708 -18.04 1.18 21.94
N VAL A 709 -19.02 1.89 21.38
CA VAL A 709 -19.51 1.63 20.03
C VAL A 709 -18.42 1.88 18.99
N GLY A 710 -17.64 2.94 19.14
CA GLY A 710 -16.51 3.27 18.25
C GLY A 710 -15.45 2.18 18.26
N ILE A 711 -15.00 1.76 19.45
CA ILE A 711 -14.01 0.68 19.64
C ILE A 711 -14.49 -0.61 19.00
N ILE A 712 -15.71 -1.06 19.31
CA ILE A 712 -16.26 -2.28 18.74
C ILE A 712 -16.30 -2.15 17.22
N THR A 713 -16.82 -1.04 16.67
CA THR A 713 -16.90 -0.83 15.22
C THR A 713 -15.54 -0.89 14.53
N ASN A 714 -14.47 -0.38 15.16
CA ASN A 714 -13.12 -0.46 14.62
C ASN A 714 -12.58 -1.90 14.66
N LEU A 715 -12.70 -2.59 15.79
CA LEU A 715 -12.31 -4.00 15.91
C LEU A 715 -13.08 -4.89 14.92
N MET A 716 -14.34 -4.56 14.63
CA MET A 716 -15.13 -5.22 13.58
C MET A 716 -14.53 -5.00 12.19
N LYS A 717 -14.13 -3.76 11.86
CA LYS A 717 -13.48 -3.46 10.58
C LYS A 717 -12.18 -4.25 10.45
N ASP A 718 -11.38 -4.35 11.51
CA ASP A 718 -10.13 -5.10 11.50
C ASP A 718 -10.35 -6.59 11.34
N PHE A 719 -11.37 -7.15 11.98
CA PHE A 719 -11.78 -8.53 11.76
C PHE A 719 -12.18 -8.79 10.29
N MET A 720 -12.97 -7.89 9.69
CA MET A 720 -13.36 -8.01 8.27
C MET A 720 -12.17 -7.84 7.32
N LYS A 721 -11.23 -6.94 7.62
CA LYS A 721 -9.96 -6.81 6.88
C LYS A 721 -9.15 -8.12 6.96
N GLY A 722 -9.11 -8.76 8.12
CA GLY A 722 -8.49 -10.07 8.31
C GLY A 722 -9.14 -11.16 7.44
N MET A 723 -10.47 -11.21 7.37
CA MET A 723 -11.21 -12.12 6.49
C MET A 723 -10.85 -11.89 5.00
N ASP A 724 -10.74 -10.62 4.58
CA ASP A 724 -10.38 -10.26 3.21
C ASP A 724 -8.94 -10.69 2.87
N LEU A 725 -8.00 -10.59 3.83
CA LEU A 725 -6.64 -11.08 3.68
C LEU A 725 -6.59 -12.62 3.52
N ILE A 726 -7.35 -13.34 4.33
CA ILE A 726 -7.45 -14.81 4.25
C ILE A 726 -8.03 -15.23 2.90
N ASN A 727 -9.09 -14.56 2.44
CA ASN A 727 -9.66 -14.79 1.11
C ASN A 727 -8.62 -14.52 0.00
N ALA A 728 -7.83 -13.46 0.11
CA ALA A 728 -6.78 -13.17 -0.85
C ALA A 728 -5.71 -14.28 -0.88
N LYS A 729 -5.23 -14.77 0.27
CA LYS A 729 -4.30 -15.91 0.35
C LYS A 729 -4.87 -17.19 -0.25
N ALA A 730 -6.20 -17.37 -0.18
CA ALA A 730 -6.87 -18.55 -0.71
C ALA A 730 -7.18 -18.47 -2.22
N THR A 731 -7.14 -17.28 -2.83
CA THR A 731 -7.71 -17.07 -4.19
C THR A 731 -6.78 -16.34 -5.16
N THR A 732 -5.72 -15.71 -4.68
CA THR A 732 -4.80 -14.90 -5.52
C THR A 732 -3.44 -15.57 -5.68
N GLU A 733 -2.85 -15.42 -6.86
CA GLU A 733 -1.58 -16.07 -7.23
C GLU A 733 -0.38 -15.33 -6.63
N VAL A 734 -0.05 -15.70 -5.40
CA VAL A 734 0.94 -15.06 -4.53
C VAL A 734 1.75 -16.12 -3.80
N GLU A 735 3.00 -15.84 -3.47
CA GLU A 735 3.91 -16.88 -2.94
C GLU A 735 3.48 -17.44 -1.58
N ASP A 736 2.79 -16.64 -0.76
CA ASP A 736 2.26 -17.09 0.51
C ASP A 736 0.83 -17.67 0.42
N ALA A 737 0.27 -17.84 -0.79
CA ALA A 737 -1.01 -18.52 -0.95
C ALA A 737 -0.94 -19.92 -0.36
N TYR A 738 -2.05 -20.36 0.25
CA TYR A 738 -2.11 -21.67 0.89
C TYR A 738 -1.74 -22.78 -0.10
N LEU A 739 -2.33 -22.76 -1.30
CA LEU A 739 -2.05 -23.73 -2.35
C LEU A 739 -0.58 -23.70 -2.81
N VAL A 740 0.00 -22.52 -2.96
CA VAL A 740 1.39 -22.37 -3.41
C VAL A 740 2.33 -23.01 -2.39
N LYS A 741 2.11 -22.75 -1.09
CA LYS A 741 2.87 -23.38 0.00
C LYS A 741 2.72 -24.90 0.01
N GLN A 742 1.50 -25.42 -0.18
CA GLN A 742 1.26 -26.87 -0.22
C GLN A 742 1.85 -27.56 -1.45
N MET A 743 2.08 -26.83 -2.56
CA MET A 743 2.72 -27.37 -3.76
C MET A 743 4.25 -27.51 -3.62
N LEU A 744 4.90 -26.73 -2.73
CA LEU A 744 6.37 -26.78 -2.58
C LEU A 744 6.88 -28.18 -2.20
N PRO A 745 6.30 -28.91 -1.23
CA PRO A 745 6.65 -30.30 -0.95
C PRO A 745 6.44 -31.23 -2.15
N VAL A 746 5.39 -31.03 -2.94
CA VAL A 746 5.11 -31.83 -4.15
C VAL A 746 6.21 -31.66 -5.18
N TYR A 747 6.58 -30.42 -5.50
CA TYR A 747 7.70 -30.13 -6.41
C TYR A 747 9.00 -30.74 -5.88
N ALA A 748 9.27 -30.64 -4.58
CA ALA A 748 10.45 -31.20 -3.94
C ALA A 748 10.47 -32.74 -3.99
N LYS A 749 9.33 -33.41 -3.86
CA LYS A 749 9.19 -34.86 -3.98
C LYS A 749 9.43 -35.32 -5.41
N VAL A 750 8.76 -34.70 -6.38
CA VAL A 750 8.84 -35.08 -7.80
C VAL A 750 10.22 -34.82 -8.37
N ARG A 751 10.88 -33.71 -7.98
CA ARG A 751 12.25 -33.44 -8.44
C ARG A 751 13.27 -34.45 -7.93
N LYS A 752 13.03 -35.14 -6.81
CA LYS A 752 13.94 -36.19 -6.28
C LYS A 752 13.88 -37.49 -7.10
N ILE A 753 12.89 -37.64 -7.98
CA ILE A 753 12.75 -38.79 -8.90
C ILE A 753 13.70 -38.60 -10.09
N LYS A 754 14.97 -38.96 -9.87
CA LYS A 754 16.05 -38.92 -10.86
C LYS A 754 16.82 -40.25 -10.87
N GLY A 755 17.50 -40.55 -11.97
CA GLY A 755 18.61 -41.51 -11.94
C GLY A 755 19.66 -41.04 -10.93
N GLY A 756 20.20 -41.96 -10.11
CA GLY A 756 21.30 -41.61 -9.21
C GLY A 756 22.57 -41.36 -10.02
N LYS A 757 23.43 -40.42 -9.57
CA LYS A 757 24.72 -40.01 -10.17
C LYS A 757 25.68 -41.15 -10.59
N ASN A 758 25.40 -42.40 -10.19
CA ASN A 758 26.20 -43.59 -10.46
C ASN A 758 25.35 -44.81 -10.91
N GLY A 759 24.08 -44.64 -11.33
CA GLY A 759 23.23 -45.77 -11.75
C GLY A 759 22.87 -46.77 -10.65
N ILE A 760 22.99 -46.39 -9.38
CA ILE A 760 22.80 -47.30 -8.21
C ILE A 760 21.31 -47.49 -7.86
N LEU A 761 20.43 -46.57 -8.26
CA LEU A 761 18.98 -46.69 -8.02
C LEU A 761 18.33 -47.49 -9.17
N PRO A 762 17.52 -48.53 -8.86
CA PRO A 762 16.85 -49.31 -9.88
C PRO A 762 15.94 -48.42 -10.74
N LYS A 763 16.06 -48.55 -12.07
CA LYS A 763 15.22 -47.83 -13.02
C LYS A 763 13.76 -48.28 -12.84
N PRO A 764 12.81 -47.37 -12.67
CA PRO A 764 11.39 -47.70 -12.56
C PRO A 764 10.91 -48.42 -13.82
N ALA A 765 10.02 -49.40 -13.67
CA ALA A 765 9.51 -50.21 -14.79
C ALA A 765 8.88 -49.37 -15.93
N MET A 766 8.35 -48.18 -15.61
CA MET A 766 7.71 -47.25 -16.55
C MET A 766 8.62 -46.08 -16.98
N GLY A 767 9.85 -46.00 -16.45
CA GLY A 767 10.81 -44.91 -16.65
C GLY A 767 10.53 -43.67 -15.81
N TYR A 768 11.60 -42.94 -15.44
CA TYR A 768 11.54 -41.76 -14.56
C TYR A 768 10.60 -40.66 -15.05
N ALA A 769 10.48 -40.47 -16.37
CA ALA A 769 9.61 -39.47 -16.97
C ALA A 769 8.14 -39.71 -16.63
N LYS A 770 7.63 -40.92 -16.89
CA LYS A 770 6.25 -41.28 -16.58
C LYS A 770 6.02 -41.32 -15.07
N GLU A 771 7.00 -41.81 -14.32
CA GLU A 771 6.91 -41.83 -12.85
C GLU A 771 6.79 -40.40 -12.26
N ARG A 772 7.54 -39.41 -12.76
CA ARG A 772 7.38 -38.01 -12.32
C ARG A 772 5.98 -37.48 -12.55
N HIS A 773 5.38 -37.71 -13.72
CA HIS A 773 4.01 -37.27 -13.99
C HIS A 773 2.98 -37.99 -13.10
N ILE A 774 3.14 -39.31 -12.92
CA ILE A 774 2.24 -40.11 -12.06
C ILE A 774 2.34 -39.65 -10.61
N VAL A 775 3.55 -39.49 -10.06
CA VAL A 775 3.73 -39.03 -8.69
C VAL A 775 3.21 -37.61 -8.53
N PHE A 776 3.54 -36.69 -9.46
CA PHE A 776 3.02 -35.32 -9.41
C PHE A 776 1.50 -35.30 -9.39
N LYS A 777 0.85 -36.04 -10.30
CA LYS A 777 -0.61 -36.19 -10.37
C LYS A 777 -1.16 -36.73 -9.06
N ASN A 778 -0.64 -37.85 -8.58
CA ASN A 778 -1.10 -38.51 -7.34
C ASN A 778 -0.98 -37.62 -6.10
N GLU A 779 0.07 -36.82 -5.98
CA GLU A 779 0.21 -35.90 -4.84
C GLU A 779 -0.77 -34.72 -4.92
N VAL A 780 -1.01 -34.20 -6.13
CA VAL A 780 -1.95 -33.08 -6.34
C VAL A 780 -3.39 -33.50 -6.06
N ILE A 781 -3.80 -34.71 -6.48
CA ILE A 781 -5.18 -35.21 -6.32
C ILE A 781 -5.40 -36.02 -5.04
N ALA A 782 -4.38 -36.16 -4.18
CA ALA A 782 -4.52 -36.93 -2.95
C ALA A 782 -5.54 -36.28 -2.01
N SER A 783 -6.41 -37.11 -1.42
CA SER A 783 -7.46 -36.67 -0.47
C SER A 783 -6.94 -36.09 0.86
N SER A 784 -5.64 -36.21 1.11
CA SER A 784 -4.93 -35.56 2.23
C SER A 784 -3.72 -34.76 1.72
N GLY A 785 -3.79 -34.35 0.45
CA GLY A 785 -2.73 -33.68 -0.28
C GLY A 785 -2.87 -32.17 -0.28
N VAL A 786 -2.64 -31.58 -1.45
CA VAL A 786 -2.49 -30.14 -1.64
C VAL A 786 -3.77 -29.37 -1.27
N TRP A 787 -4.94 -29.88 -1.65
CA TRP A 787 -6.22 -29.23 -1.42
C TRP A 787 -6.62 -29.25 0.07
N PHE A 788 -6.60 -30.43 0.69
CA PHE A 788 -6.80 -30.59 2.14
C PHE A 788 -5.88 -29.69 2.96
N GLY A 789 -4.58 -29.69 2.64
CA GLY A 789 -3.59 -28.85 3.32
C GLY A 789 -3.87 -27.36 3.16
N SER A 790 -4.41 -26.95 2.00
CA SER A 790 -4.77 -25.56 1.74
C SER A 790 -5.99 -25.13 2.54
N CYS A 791 -7.01 -25.98 2.58
CA CYS A 791 -8.21 -25.76 3.39
C CYS A 791 -7.89 -25.73 4.88
N SER A 792 -6.98 -26.60 5.34
CA SER A 792 -6.54 -26.67 6.74
C SER A 792 -5.76 -25.42 7.14
N ALA A 793 -4.84 -24.94 6.29
CA ALA A 793 -4.12 -23.69 6.56
C ALA A 793 -5.05 -22.47 6.59
N MET A 794 -6.07 -22.45 5.72
CA MET A 794 -7.11 -21.42 5.76
C MET A 794 -7.92 -21.47 7.07
N GLU A 795 -8.28 -22.66 7.54
CA GLU A 795 -8.97 -22.86 8.82
C GLU A 795 -8.12 -22.41 10.02
N GLU A 796 -6.82 -22.68 10.01
CA GLU A 796 -5.90 -22.21 11.05
C GLU A 796 -5.84 -20.67 11.11
N ASP A 797 -5.68 -20.01 9.97
CA ASP A 797 -5.67 -18.53 9.91
C ASP A 797 -7.03 -17.94 10.36
N LEU A 798 -8.16 -18.57 10.03
CA LEU A 798 -9.49 -18.15 10.51
C LEU A 798 -9.63 -18.29 12.03
N LYS A 799 -9.13 -19.39 12.60
CA LYS A 799 -9.13 -19.61 14.06
C LYS A 799 -8.24 -18.60 14.77
N LEU A 800 -7.05 -18.33 14.22
CA LEU A 800 -6.14 -17.32 14.76
C LEU A 800 -6.78 -15.93 14.74
N LEU A 801 -7.40 -15.55 13.62
CA LEU A 801 -8.11 -14.29 13.49
C LEU A 801 -9.23 -14.16 14.53
N LEU A 802 -10.07 -15.19 14.69
CA LEU A 802 -11.15 -15.18 15.68
C LEU A 802 -10.62 -15.10 17.12
N SER A 803 -9.55 -15.83 17.43
CA SER A 803 -8.93 -15.81 18.76
C SER A 803 -8.32 -14.46 19.11
N LYS A 804 -7.65 -13.82 18.15
CA LYS A 804 -7.11 -12.47 18.28
C LYS A 804 -8.22 -11.47 18.52
N SER A 805 -9.29 -11.51 17.71
CA SER A 805 -10.45 -10.62 17.90
C SER A 805 -11.17 -10.85 19.22
N LYS A 806 -11.25 -12.09 19.73
CA LYS A 806 -11.75 -12.36 21.08
C LYS A 806 -10.90 -11.66 22.13
N ALA A 807 -9.58 -11.81 22.07
CA ALA A 807 -8.66 -11.21 23.04
C ALA A 807 -8.74 -9.68 23.01
N ASP A 808 -8.71 -9.09 21.81
CA ASP A 808 -8.81 -7.64 21.63
C ASP A 808 -10.17 -7.10 22.12
N LEU A 809 -11.30 -7.72 21.71
CA LEU A 809 -12.63 -7.30 22.19
C LEU A 809 -12.75 -7.41 23.71
N THR A 810 -12.28 -8.49 24.31
CA THR A 810 -12.37 -8.72 25.76
C THR A 810 -11.52 -7.70 26.52
N ARG A 811 -10.30 -7.42 26.04
CA ARG A 811 -9.40 -6.42 26.62
C ARG A 811 -10.00 -5.02 26.52
N GLU A 812 -10.35 -4.56 25.32
CA GLU A 812 -10.79 -3.18 25.12
C GLU A 812 -12.15 -2.90 25.78
N ILE A 813 -13.10 -3.83 25.71
CA ILE A 813 -14.39 -3.70 26.41
C ILE A 813 -14.18 -3.81 27.92
N GLY A 814 -13.32 -4.73 28.38
CA GLY A 814 -12.96 -4.88 29.78
C GLY A 814 -12.41 -3.58 30.38
N ASN A 815 -11.51 -2.90 29.67
CA ASN A 815 -10.96 -1.61 30.07
C ASN A 815 -12.05 -0.54 30.30
N ILE A 816 -13.11 -0.53 29.48
CA ILE A 816 -14.25 0.41 29.65
C ILE A 816 -15.05 0.05 30.90
N PHE A 817 -15.39 -1.21 31.11
CA PHE A 817 -16.16 -1.65 32.29
C PHE A 817 -15.37 -1.50 33.59
N GLU A 818 -14.07 -1.75 33.56
CA GLU A 818 -13.16 -1.41 34.66
C GLU A 818 -13.07 0.11 34.85
N GLY A 819 -13.11 0.88 33.76
CA GLY A 819 -13.33 2.32 33.77
C GLY A 819 -14.57 2.71 34.57
N PHE A 820 -15.73 2.11 34.31
CA PHE A 820 -16.95 2.36 35.10
C PHE A 820 -16.76 2.09 36.59
N ARG A 821 -16.15 0.95 36.93
CA ARG A 821 -15.89 0.55 38.31
C ARG A 821 -14.94 1.52 39.02
N THR A 822 -13.78 1.79 38.44
CA THR A 822 -12.78 2.72 39.01
C THR A 822 -13.32 4.16 39.12
N SER A 823 -14.15 4.61 38.19
CA SER A 823 -14.84 5.91 38.28
C SER A 823 -15.82 5.96 39.44
N PHE A 824 -16.56 4.87 39.61
CA PHE A 824 -17.50 4.71 40.69
C PHE A 824 -16.79 4.59 42.04
N ASP A 825 -15.66 3.89 42.12
CA ASP A 825 -14.89 3.79 43.36
C ASP A 825 -14.20 5.11 43.71
N GLY A 826 -13.58 5.76 42.72
CA GLY A 826 -12.80 6.97 42.90
C GLY A 826 -13.58 8.25 43.21
N GLY A 827 -14.86 8.30 42.80
CA GLY A 827 -15.78 9.36 43.23
C GLY A 827 -16.27 9.21 44.68
N TRP A 828 -16.01 8.06 45.30
CA TRP A 828 -16.57 7.61 46.58
C TRP A 828 -15.51 7.06 47.55
N GLU A 829 -14.21 7.22 47.27
CA GLU A 829 -13.13 6.83 48.19
C GLU A 829 -13.09 7.82 49.36
N ALA A 830 -13.69 7.42 50.48
CA ALA A 830 -13.41 7.99 51.79
C ALA A 830 -11.98 7.62 52.19
N THR A 831 -11.02 8.47 51.84
CA THR A 831 -9.68 8.38 52.41
C THR A 831 -9.37 9.66 53.14
N GLU A 832 -8.87 9.50 54.37
CA GLU A 832 -8.32 10.53 55.25
C GLU A 832 -7.28 11.38 54.48
N ILE A 833 -7.73 12.40 53.75
CA ILE A 833 -6.89 13.30 52.97
C ILE A 833 -7.44 14.72 53.13
N ASP A 834 -6.53 15.68 53.20
CA ASP A 834 -6.71 17.13 53.27
C ASP A 834 -7.93 17.64 52.46
N GLU A 835 -9.09 17.71 53.12
CA GLU A 835 -10.36 18.19 52.53
C GLU A 835 -10.21 19.56 51.86
N GLU A 836 -9.27 20.38 52.35
CA GLU A 836 -9.03 21.74 51.86
C GLU A 836 -8.38 21.71 50.46
N SER A 837 -7.32 20.92 50.28
CA SER A 837 -6.69 20.72 48.95
C SER A 837 -7.62 20.06 47.93
N GLN A 838 -8.50 19.14 48.37
CA GLN A 838 -9.50 18.52 47.49
C GLN A 838 -10.56 19.54 47.03
N LYS A 839 -11.11 20.34 47.95
CA LYS A 839 -12.08 21.40 47.63
C LYS A 839 -11.47 22.48 46.74
N GLU A 840 -10.19 22.83 46.97
CA GLU A 840 -9.45 23.77 46.12
C GLU A 840 -9.32 23.24 44.68
N LEU A 841 -8.90 21.98 44.50
CA LEU A 841 -8.82 21.34 43.18
C LEU A 841 -10.18 21.32 42.48
N GLN A 842 -11.25 20.93 43.18
CA GLN A 842 -12.60 20.86 42.63
C GLN A 842 -13.10 22.25 42.17
N ALA A 843 -12.84 23.30 42.94
CA ALA A 843 -13.20 24.66 42.59
C ALA A 843 -12.44 25.14 41.34
N MET A 844 -11.13 24.93 41.29
CA MET A 844 -10.31 25.27 40.12
C MET A 844 -10.73 24.49 38.88
N LEU A 845 -11.03 23.19 39.03
CA LEU A 845 -11.45 22.33 37.92
C LEU A 845 -12.82 22.77 37.37
N LYS A 846 -13.76 23.22 38.22
CA LYS A 846 -15.02 23.82 37.75
C LYS A 846 -14.79 25.06 36.89
N THR A 847 -13.93 25.98 37.34
CA THR A 847 -13.58 27.18 36.56
C THR A 847 -12.97 26.82 35.21
N VAL A 848 -12.02 25.87 35.19
CA VAL A 848 -11.42 25.39 33.93
C VAL A 848 -12.47 24.74 33.02
N LEU A 849 -13.41 23.97 33.56
CA LEU A 849 -14.48 23.33 32.77
C LEU A 849 -15.47 24.35 32.19
N ASP A 850 -15.79 25.42 32.91
CA ASP A 850 -16.61 26.53 32.39
C ASP A 850 -15.91 27.25 31.22
N ASP A 851 -14.60 27.48 31.34
CA ASP A 851 -13.76 28.03 30.26
C ASP A 851 -13.70 27.08 29.06
N VAL A 852 -13.56 25.78 29.30
CA VAL A 852 -13.59 24.73 28.25
C VAL A 852 -14.94 24.73 27.54
N SER A 853 -16.06 24.75 28.28
CA SER A 853 -17.41 24.76 27.69
C SER A 853 -17.62 26.00 26.83
N THR A 854 -17.22 27.17 27.33
CA THR A 854 -17.30 28.44 26.59
C THR A 854 -16.45 28.41 25.31
N PHE A 855 -15.24 27.83 25.38
CA PHE A 855 -14.35 27.71 24.23
C PHE A 855 -14.91 26.74 23.17
N ILE A 856 -15.49 25.61 23.59
CA ILE A 856 -16.15 24.67 22.68
C ILE A 856 -17.31 25.33 21.95
N GLU A 857 -18.18 26.04 22.68
CA GLU A 857 -19.35 26.70 22.08
C GLU A 857 -18.97 27.81 21.10
N LYS A 858 -17.98 28.64 21.44
CA LYS A 858 -17.63 29.82 20.64
C LYS A 858 -16.68 29.55 19.48
N GLU A 859 -15.78 28.58 19.63
CA GLU A 859 -14.69 28.35 18.68
C GLU A 859 -14.80 27.00 17.98
N LEU A 860 -15.00 25.91 18.73
CA LEU A 860 -14.91 24.56 18.17
C LEU A 860 -16.21 24.09 17.50
N ASN A 861 -17.38 24.38 18.06
CA ASN A 861 -18.67 24.04 17.46
C ASN A 861 -18.86 24.69 16.07
N PRO A 862 -18.60 26.00 15.88
CA PRO A 862 -18.66 26.61 14.55
C PRO A 862 -17.66 26.00 13.56
N ALA A 863 -16.45 25.68 14.01
CA ALA A 863 -15.45 25.01 13.16
C ALA A 863 -15.91 23.60 12.74
N TRP A 864 -16.47 22.83 13.68
CA TRP A 864 -17.04 21.51 13.39
C TRP A 864 -18.21 21.58 12.40
N GLU A 865 -19.17 22.49 12.58
CA GLU A 865 -20.32 22.65 11.69
C GLU A 865 -19.89 23.05 10.26
N ALA A 866 -18.93 23.96 10.14
CA ALA A 866 -18.35 24.36 8.86
C ALA A 866 -17.63 23.20 8.17
N LEU A 867 -16.90 22.37 8.92
CA LEU A 867 -16.20 21.21 8.38
C LEU A 867 -17.17 20.10 7.96
N ALA A 868 -18.14 19.76 8.81
CA ALA A 868 -19.10 18.67 8.58
C ALA A 868 -20.09 18.96 7.44
N SER A 869 -20.45 20.23 7.22
CA SER A 869 -21.33 20.64 6.12
C SER A 869 -20.61 20.73 4.76
N ASN A 870 -19.28 20.55 4.74
CA ASN A 870 -18.50 20.67 3.51
C ASN A 870 -18.54 19.38 2.69
N ALA A 871 -19.42 19.37 1.68
CA ALA A 871 -19.58 18.27 0.73
C ALA A 871 -18.30 17.89 -0.04
N ARG A 872 -17.24 18.71 0.00
CA ARG A 872 -15.93 18.38 -0.61
C ARG A 872 -15.20 17.25 0.13
N TYR A 873 -15.54 17.02 1.39
CA TYR A 873 -14.89 16.02 2.24
C TYR A 873 -15.80 14.83 2.58
N SER A 874 -17.11 14.94 2.31
CA SER A 874 -18.05 13.83 2.48
C SER A 874 -17.93 12.84 1.31
N ALA A 875 -17.01 11.90 1.40
CA ALA A 875 -17.20 10.63 0.71
C ALA A 875 -18.27 9.87 1.50
N ASN A 876 -19.52 9.85 1.00
CA ASN A 876 -20.68 9.09 1.48
C ASN A 876 -20.47 8.39 2.84
N SER A 877 -20.69 9.13 3.92
CA SER A 877 -20.93 8.55 5.23
C SER A 877 -22.36 7.99 5.29
N GLU A 878 -22.74 7.12 4.35
CA GLU A 878 -23.84 6.19 4.57
C GLU A 878 -23.34 5.01 5.42
N LEU A 879 -22.78 5.33 6.58
CA LEU A 879 -23.08 4.59 7.78
C LEU A 879 -24.02 5.49 8.55
N ASP A 880 -25.26 5.48 8.10
CA ASP A 880 -26.39 6.04 8.79
C ASP A 880 -26.43 5.39 10.19
N ILE A 881 -25.96 6.13 11.20
CA ILE A 881 -26.14 5.80 12.63
C ILE A 881 -27.49 6.38 13.08
N SER A 882 -28.46 6.52 12.17
CA SER A 882 -29.85 6.58 12.57
C SER A 882 -30.37 5.14 12.80
N VAL A 883 -30.74 4.92 14.08
CA VAL A 883 -31.35 3.73 14.73
C VAL A 883 -30.39 2.82 15.50
#